data_AF-A0A8H4Z0Y6-F1
#
_entry.id   AF-A0A8H4Z0Y6-F1
#
_cell.length_a   1.000
_cell.length_b   1.000
_cell.length_c   1.000
_cell.angle_alpha   90.00
_cell.angle_beta   90.00
_cell.angle_gamma   90.00
#
_symmetry.space_group_name_H-M   'P 1'
#
loop_
_entity.id
_entity.type
_entity.pdbx_description
1 polymer ?
#
loop_
_entity_poly.entity_id
_entity_poly.type
_entity_poly.pdbx_seq_one_letter_code
_entity_poly.pdbx_strand_id
1 'polypeptide(L)'
;MTVKNTTPRPRWHPSPTYHLKAPRGWINDPCAPGYDPSTGTYHLSYQWNPKSCDWGDITWGHYTSRDGLTWKQNTQNPVLEPSEPYDDKGIFTGCLHPTGLRGEEGQLTVIYSSITNLPIHWTLPYTRNCAGLSVATSTDGGKTWQKSEQNPILEGEPEDLTVTGFRDPFLAEWPALDEMRGEASLYGFVSGGVVDGGPTVFLYAISPADLTQWTYLGPLVDLPTGYSPSGQWGGDFGVNWECVNFMTLHNESEERPFLLMGTEGGAKPGAKEGRDQWSLWMAGSLEQTEQGPRIKPEYSGILDHGCLYAPNSYEHPITKNRIVWGWLKEDELTSARRESKGWTGYFSIPRELFLYTVENVTRTLTSSLADVGCIKATENGRGSSTVQTLGIRPLPDLQGLRRGKPGYWNNIDSNAKLGKLVDTQTRSWELEATIKVSPNDQGLGFWIRHNEDVSQGTAIHFSPQSEKITVDRSKSNHEADIEKDAVSGPFTLFYSDRNGSEELEKLHLRIFSDGDVLEVFANDRFALSTMVYADTRDCTGLSWFVEGQGASETVFESVKLWENMKEVVEVDEPVVYERTLYRTDRHIIMKVVAVAGGTGSVGSTIVDGLVEYGKHKVYALSRKERPPQGAVNYLKVDYDDPSAITKALEAAGVNILICAISVVSPEANQAQKNLIQAAERSSTTERFVISSFDMLHVKEDIELSPLTRYTFEAIDELEKTNLTFTRIANGWFLDYYGMPHWKCNLEPWINIINMESKWAVIPADGNIQASFLTSQDMSRFVARLMDLEKWETISAIRANTLSFEELVAAAEKARGTKFDVAVDSLEKLKSGKISFFPDYPSIGHGDGDEAFFAMIHYQAGIGRYLVPRDLPTLDDKFLELKVTTPLEVMESAWKGK
;
A
#
# COMPACT_ATOMS: atom_id res chain seq x y z
N MET A 1 -24.77 37.23 -13.47
CA MET A 1 -24.63 35.90 -12.86
C MET A 1 -23.41 35.24 -13.48
N THR A 2 -22.26 35.36 -12.83
CA THR A 2 -20.99 34.77 -13.28
C THR A 2 -20.88 33.40 -12.61
N VAL A 3 -21.10 32.34 -13.37
CA VAL A 3 -20.87 30.96 -12.93
C VAL A 3 -19.36 30.78 -12.79
N LYS A 4 -18.88 30.68 -11.56
CA LYS A 4 -17.52 30.22 -11.27
C LYS A 4 -17.46 28.73 -11.61
N ASN A 5 -16.81 28.40 -12.73
CA ASN A 5 -16.26 27.06 -12.95
C ASN A 5 -15.10 26.87 -11.97
N THR A 6 -15.40 26.36 -10.78
CA THR A 6 -14.40 25.74 -9.91
C THR A 6 -14.39 24.26 -10.26
N THR A 7 -13.54 23.86 -11.20
CA THR A 7 -13.07 22.48 -11.24
C THR A 7 -12.38 22.24 -9.89
N PRO A 8 -12.85 21.30 -9.04
CA PRO A 8 -12.17 21.00 -7.78
C PRO A 8 -10.74 20.59 -8.12
N ARG A 9 -9.74 21.19 -7.45
CA ARG A 9 -8.37 20.66 -7.52
C ARG A 9 -8.43 19.21 -7.00
N PRO A 10 -7.77 18.22 -7.66
CA PRO A 10 -7.73 16.87 -7.15
C PRO A 10 -7.19 16.88 -5.71
N ARG A 11 -7.97 16.32 -4.77
CA ARG A 11 -7.50 16.18 -3.39
C ARG A 11 -6.42 15.11 -3.36
N TRP A 12 -5.39 15.35 -2.56
CA TRP A 12 -4.35 14.37 -2.33
C TRP A 12 -4.88 13.31 -1.37
N HIS A 13 -4.99 12.07 -1.83
CA HIS A 13 -5.25 10.91 -1.01
C HIS A 13 -3.92 10.21 -0.73
N PRO A 14 -3.50 10.05 0.54
CA PRO A 14 -2.30 9.30 0.87
C PRO A 14 -2.48 7.83 0.49
N SER A 15 -1.48 7.24 -0.14
CA SER A 15 -1.42 5.79 -0.24
C SER A 15 -1.22 5.18 1.16
N PRO A 16 -1.87 4.04 1.46
CA PRO A 16 -1.67 3.34 2.70
C PRO A 16 -0.23 2.80 2.76
N THR A 17 0.27 2.63 3.97
CA THR A 17 1.60 2.11 4.27
C THR A 17 1.55 0.60 4.51
N TYR A 18 0.53 0.12 5.24
CA TYR A 18 0.41 -1.28 5.67
C TYR A 18 -0.93 -1.94 5.38
N HIS A 19 -1.93 -1.20 4.87
CA HIS A 19 -3.11 -1.80 4.23
C HIS A 19 -2.83 -2.08 2.76
N LEU A 20 -3.32 -3.22 2.28
CA LEU A 20 -3.26 -3.58 0.88
C LEU A 20 -4.37 -2.85 0.11
N LYS A 21 -4.10 -2.43 -1.13
CA LYS A 21 -5.03 -1.65 -1.96
C LYS A 21 -4.95 -2.04 -3.43
N ALA A 22 -5.91 -1.58 -4.24
CA ALA A 22 -5.77 -1.73 -5.69
C ALA A 22 -4.45 -1.10 -6.17
N PRO A 23 -3.73 -1.75 -7.11
CA PRO A 23 -2.56 -1.14 -7.71
C PRO A 23 -2.98 0.09 -8.53
N ARG A 24 -4.15 -0.02 -9.18
CA ARG A 24 -4.95 1.02 -9.84
C ARG A 24 -6.38 0.50 -9.98
N GLY A 25 -7.33 1.40 -10.21
CA GLY A 25 -8.74 1.02 -10.44
C GLY A 25 -9.39 0.45 -9.18
N TRP A 26 -10.27 -0.53 -9.34
CA TRP A 26 -11.12 -1.03 -8.26
C TRP A 26 -10.67 -2.41 -7.78
N ILE A 27 -10.60 -2.59 -6.46
CA ILE A 27 -10.63 -3.92 -5.83
C ILE A 27 -11.86 -4.08 -4.93
N ASN A 28 -12.32 -5.32 -4.83
CA ASN A 28 -13.25 -5.75 -3.80
C ASN A 28 -12.75 -7.06 -3.18
N ASP A 29 -13.57 -8.10 -3.16
CA ASP A 29 -13.43 -9.30 -2.35
C ASP A 29 -12.00 -9.86 -2.32
N PRO A 30 -11.43 -10.10 -1.12
CA PRO A 30 -10.27 -10.96 -1.01
C PRO A 30 -10.65 -12.36 -1.48
N CYS A 31 -9.91 -12.86 -2.46
CA CYS A 31 -10.13 -14.16 -3.08
C CYS A 31 -9.02 -15.11 -2.64
N ALA A 32 -9.38 -16.35 -2.35
CA ALA A 32 -8.42 -17.43 -2.22
C ALA A 32 -7.19 -17.13 -1.32
N PRO A 33 -7.37 -16.52 -0.12
CA PRO A 33 -6.26 -16.40 0.82
C PRO A 33 -5.80 -17.82 1.21
N GLY A 34 -4.50 -18.04 1.31
CA GLY A 34 -3.99 -19.37 1.61
C GLY A 34 -2.49 -19.43 1.84
N TYR A 35 -2.01 -20.60 2.23
CA TYR A 35 -0.59 -20.88 2.46
C TYR A 35 -0.17 -22.09 1.64
N ASP A 36 0.88 -21.93 0.85
CA ASP A 36 1.54 -23.01 0.14
C ASP A 36 2.63 -23.63 1.05
N PRO A 37 2.42 -24.84 1.58
CA PRO A 37 3.39 -25.50 2.44
C PRO A 37 4.64 -25.98 1.71
N SER A 38 4.57 -26.15 0.37
CA SER A 38 5.70 -26.64 -0.41
C SER A 38 6.77 -25.57 -0.61
N THR A 39 6.34 -24.31 -0.75
CA THR A 39 7.24 -23.17 -0.93
C THR A 39 7.37 -22.29 0.31
N GLY A 40 6.46 -22.41 1.28
CA GLY A 40 6.36 -21.51 2.42
C GLY A 40 5.88 -20.10 2.03
N THR A 41 4.91 -20.02 1.12
CA THR A 41 4.42 -18.75 0.55
C THR A 41 2.97 -18.51 0.96
N TYR A 42 2.67 -17.30 1.44
CA TYR A 42 1.31 -16.82 1.64
C TYR A 42 0.77 -16.25 0.33
N HIS A 43 -0.47 -16.57 0.02
CA HIS A 43 -1.20 -16.14 -1.17
C HIS A 43 -2.43 -15.34 -0.74
N LEU A 44 -2.71 -14.25 -1.46
CA LEU A 44 -3.94 -13.47 -1.33
C LEU A 44 -4.32 -12.95 -2.72
N SER A 45 -5.27 -13.62 -3.38
CA SER A 45 -5.89 -13.11 -4.61
C SER A 45 -7.00 -12.11 -4.28
N TYR A 46 -7.50 -11.42 -5.30
CA TYR A 46 -8.59 -10.45 -5.12
C TYR A 46 -9.31 -10.13 -6.41
N GLN A 47 -10.60 -9.82 -6.33
CA GLN A 47 -11.32 -9.26 -7.47
C GLN A 47 -10.73 -7.89 -7.84
N TRP A 48 -10.42 -7.69 -9.11
CA TRP A 48 -9.75 -6.51 -9.64
C TRP A 48 -10.38 -6.06 -10.97
N ASN A 49 -10.76 -4.79 -11.02
CA ASN A 49 -10.99 -4.08 -12.27
C ASN A 49 -9.85 -3.07 -12.50
N PRO A 50 -8.87 -3.40 -13.36
CA PRO A 50 -7.80 -2.46 -13.68
C PRO A 50 -8.26 -1.21 -14.44
N LYS A 51 -9.40 -1.26 -15.14
CA LYS A 51 -9.79 -0.25 -16.15
C LYS A 51 -10.56 0.93 -15.58
N SER A 52 -11.16 0.79 -14.41
CA SER A 52 -11.98 1.81 -13.74
C SER A 52 -11.89 1.67 -12.23
N CYS A 53 -12.18 2.76 -11.52
CA CYS A 53 -12.33 2.79 -10.07
C CYS A 53 -13.75 2.44 -9.61
N ASP A 54 -14.56 1.85 -10.49
CA ASP A 54 -15.86 1.24 -10.18
C ASP A 54 -15.86 -0.25 -10.59
N TRP A 55 -16.81 -1.00 -10.04
CA TRP A 55 -16.98 -2.43 -10.32
C TRP A 55 -17.31 -2.69 -11.81
N GLY A 56 -16.73 -3.74 -12.40
CA GLY A 56 -16.99 -4.20 -13.77
C GLY A 56 -15.82 -4.99 -14.34
N ASP A 57 -16.06 -5.81 -15.38
CA ASP A 57 -15.03 -6.64 -16.05
C ASP A 57 -14.11 -7.39 -15.06
N ILE A 58 -14.70 -8.04 -14.05
CA ILE A 58 -13.94 -8.55 -12.91
C ILE A 58 -12.95 -9.65 -13.32
N THR A 59 -11.72 -9.45 -12.90
CA THR A 59 -10.57 -10.36 -13.01
C THR A 59 -9.97 -10.61 -11.62
N TRP A 60 -8.97 -11.47 -11.48
CA TRP A 60 -8.23 -11.62 -10.23
C TRP A 60 -6.83 -10.98 -10.28
N GLY A 61 -6.52 -10.12 -9.32
CA GLY A 61 -5.15 -9.76 -8.95
C GLY A 61 -4.58 -10.72 -7.89
N HIS A 62 -3.31 -10.54 -7.53
CA HIS A 62 -2.62 -11.44 -6.61
C HIS A 62 -1.50 -10.76 -5.83
N TYR A 63 -1.50 -11.00 -4.52
CA TYR A 63 -0.41 -10.72 -3.60
C TYR A 63 0.24 -12.02 -3.13
N THR A 64 1.57 -12.01 -3.00
CA THR A 64 2.33 -13.10 -2.35
C THR A 64 3.19 -12.59 -1.22
N SER A 65 3.42 -13.39 -0.19
CA SER A 65 4.27 -13.00 0.93
C SER A 65 5.07 -14.18 1.49
N ARG A 66 6.21 -13.90 2.12
CA ARG A 66 7.03 -14.88 2.84
C ARG A 66 6.82 -14.88 4.34
N ASP A 67 6.27 -13.79 4.88
CA ASP A 67 6.08 -13.57 6.31
C ASP A 67 4.60 -13.32 6.68
N GLY A 68 3.71 -13.24 5.69
CA GLY A 68 2.29 -12.90 5.87
C GLY A 68 2.04 -11.42 6.19
N LEU A 69 3.09 -10.60 6.16
CA LEU A 69 3.07 -9.19 6.57
C LEU A 69 3.54 -8.25 5.46
N THR A 70 4.66 -8.58 4.80
CA THR A 70 5.26 -7.86 3.67
C THR A 70 4.89 -8.60 2.38
N TRP A 71 4.22 -7.91 1.46
CA TRP A 71 3.55 -8.48 0.30
C TRP A 71 4.14 -7.98 -1.01
N LYS A 72 4.31 -8.88 -1.96
CA LYS A 72 4.62 -8.58 -3.35
C LYS A 72 3.34 -8.55 -4.18
N GLN A 73 3.14 -7.47 -4.93
CA GLN A 73 1.95 -7.29 -5.76
C GLN A 73 2.28 -7.39 -7.25
N ASN A 74 1.50 -8.19 -8.00
CA ASN A 74 1.45 -8.05 -9.44
C ASN A 74 0.58 -6.84 -9.82
N THR A 75 1.20 -5.79 -10.37
CA THR A 75 0.53 -4.53 -10.72
C THR A 75 0.15 -4.41 -12.19
N GLN A 76 0.59 -5.35 -13.04
CA GLN A 76 0.52 -5.20 -14.49
C GLN A 76 -0.71 -5.86 -15.11
N ASN A 77 -0.87 -7.17 -14.87
CA ASN A 77 -1.91 -7.98 -15.50
C ASN A 77 -2.62 -8.83 -14.45
N PRO A 78 -3.92 -9.10 -14.62
CA PRO A 78 -4.61 -10.09 -13.81
C PRO A 78 -3.92 -11.46 -13.89
N VAL A 79 -3.97 -12.22 -12.80
CA VAL A 79 -3.49 -13.62 -12.78
C VAL A 79 -4.54 -14.61 -13.29
N LEU A 80 -5.81 -14.18 -13.30
CA LEU A 80 -6.92 -14.93 -13.85
C LEU A 80 -7.93 -13.93 -14.46
N GLU A 81 -8.31 -14.12 -15.72
CA GLU A 81 -9.23 -13.22 -16.44
C GLU A 81 -10.24 -14.01 -17.27
N PRO A 82 -11.43 -13.43 -17.59
CA PRO A 82 -12.39 -14.02 -18.51
C PRO A 82 -11.73 -14.42 -19.83
N SER A 83 -11.86 -15.69 -20.20
CA SER A 83 -11.26 -16.21 -21.44
C SER A 83 -12.08 -17.31 -22.10
N GLU A 84 -13.09 -17.84 -21.41
CA GLU A 84 -13.90 -18.96 -21.87
C GLU A 84 -15.39 -18.60 -21.83
N PRO A 85 -16.24 -19.28 -22.63
CA PRO A 85 -17.68 -19.01 -22.63
C PRO A 85 -18.37 -19.14 -21.27
N TYR A 86 -17.82 -19.96 -20.37
CA TYR A 86 -18.37 -20.18 -19.03
C TYR A 86 -18.00 -19.08 -18.03
N ASP A 87 -17.05 -18.19 -18.35
CA ASP A 87 -16.63 -17.07 -17.49
C ASP A 87 -16.58 -15.71 -18.21
N ASP A 88 -17.26 -15.58 -19.35
CA ASP A 88 -17.15 -14.43 -20.25
C ASP A 88 -17.66 -13.10 -19.64
N LYS A 89 -18.43 -13.14 -18.55
CA LYS A 89 -18.90 -11.94 -17.82
C LYS A 89 -18.10 -11.60 -16.58
N GLY A 90 -17.21 -12.48 -16.13
CA GLY A 90 -16.39 -12.21 -14.96
C GLY A 90 -15.96 -13.46 -14.20
N ILE A 91 -14.89 -13.27 -13.43
CA ILE A 91 -14.32 -14.26 -12.53
C ILE A 91 -14.51 -13.75 -11.09
N PHE A 92 -15.56 -14.25 -10.44
CA PHE A 92 -15.95 -13.82 -9.10
C PHE A 92 -15.15 -14.56 -8.03
N THR A 93 -15.53 -14.40 -6.75
CA THR A 93 -14.77 -14.86 -5.58
C THR A 93 -14.58 -16.37 -5.57
N GLY A 94 -13.59 -16.82 -4.81
CA GLY A 94 -13.21 -18.21 -4.72
C GLY A 94 -12.24 -18.49 -3.58
N CYS A 95 -11.73 -19.72 -3.55
CA CYS A 95 -10.85 -20.25 -2.51
C CYS A 95 -9.62 -20.95 -3.11
N LEU A 96 -8.58 -21.12 -2.28
CA LEU A 96 -7.36 -21.85 -2.61
C LEU A 96 -7.32 -23.18 -1.87
N HIS A 97 -6.87 -24.24 -2.55
CA HIS A 97 -6.51 -25.50 -1.95
C HIS A 97 -5.07 -25.87 -2.35
N PRO A 98 -4.17 -26.21 -1.40
CA PRO A 98 -2.73 -26.33 -1.66
C PRO A 98 -2.32 -27.71 -2.21
N THR A 99 -3.09 -28.24 -3.16
CA THR A 99 -2.76 -29.44 -3.94
C THR A 99 -3.25 -29.28 -5.38
N GLY A 100 -2.78 -30.15 -6.29
CA GLY A 100 -3.36 -30.28 -7.63
C GLY A 100 -4.76 -30.93 -7.59
N LEU A 101 -5.43 -30.98 -8.74
CA LEU A 101 -6.81 -31.48 -8.83
C LEU A 101 -7.00 -32.94 -8.39
N ARG A 102 -5.92 -33.73 -8.35
CA ARG A 102 -5.92 -35.15 -7.93
C ARG A 102 -5.04 -35.36 -6.70
N GLY A 103 -4.79 -34.31 -5.91
CA GLY A 103 -3.97 -34.37 -4.70
C GLY A 103 -2.46 -34.30 -4.95
N GLU A 104 -2.03 -33.82 -6.12
CA GLU A 104 -0.60 -33.66 -6.43
C GLU A 104 0.06 -32.64 -5.48
N GLU A 105 1.05 -33.09 -4.71
CA GLU A 105 1.85 -32.21 -3.84
C GLU A 105 2.65 -31.18 -4.65
N GLY A 106 2.83 -29.98 -4.09
CA GLY A 106 3.59 -28.90 -4.72
C GLY A 106 2.86 -28.15 -5.83
N GLN A 107 1.58 -28.46 -6.06
CA GLN A 107 0.68 -27.69 -6.92
C GLN A 107 -0.36 -26.95 -6.08
N LEU A 108 -0.98 -25.94 -6.67
CA LEU A 108 -2.09 -25.19 -6.07
C LEU A 108 -3.31 -25.28 -6.97
N THR A 109 -4.49 -25.36 -6.37
CA THR A 109 -5.78 -25.26 -7.07
C THR A 109 -6.55 -24.07 -6.53
N VAL A 110 -7.13 -23.28 -7.42
CA VAL A 110 -8.18 -22.31 -7.06
C VAL A 110 -9.51 -22.77 -7.63
N ILE A 111 -10.57 -22.57 -6.86
CA ILE A 111 -11.95 -22.80 -7.25
C ILE A 111 -12.66 -21.46 -7.18
N TYR A 112 -13.29 -21.04 -8.26
CA TYR A 112 -13.85 -19.71 -8.42
C TYR A 112 -15.24 -19.74 -9.06
N SER A 113 -16.01 -18.68 -8.82
CA SER A 113 -17.29 -18.49 -9.51
C SER A 113 -17.10 -17.96 -10.93
N SER A 114 -17.52 -18.72 -11.91
CA SER A 114 -17.45 -18.39 -13.33
C SER A 114 -18.79 -17.86 -13.83
N ILE A 115 -18.82 -16.62 -14.32
CA ILE A 115 -20.06 -15.89 -14.61
C ILE A 115 -20.33 -15.81 -16.11
N THR A 116 -21.54 -16.17 -16.52
CA THR A 116 -22.00 -16.16 -17.93
C THR A 116 -23.09 -15.12 -18.20
N ASN A 117 -23.77 -14.61 -17.16
CA ASN A 117 -24.82 -13.62 -17.33
C ASN A 117 -24.87 -12.60 -16.17
N LEU A 118 -25.10 -11.33 -16.52
CA LEU A 118 -25.23 -10.20 -15.59
C LEU A 118 -26.47 -9.35 -15.98
N PRO A 119 -27.06 -8.57 -15.06
CA PRO A 119 -26.70 -8.47 -13.63
C PRO A 119 -27.18 -9.67 -12.81
N ILE A 120 -26.45 -10.00 -11.75
CA ILE A 120 -26.87 -10.93 -10.70
C ILE A 120 -27.17 -10.09 -9.47
N HIS A 121 -28.41 -10.12 -8.99
CA HIS A 121 -28.83 -9.37 -7.82
C HIS A 121 -30.08 -10.00 -7.21
N TRP A 122 -30.14 -10.04 -5.89
CA TRP A 122 -31.23 -10.72 -5.15
C TRP A 122 -32.62 -10.11 -5.38
N THR A 123 -32.71 -8.85 -5.84
CA THR A 123 -33.99 -8.19 -6.20
C THR A 123 -34.50 -8.54 -7.60
N LEU A 124 -33.70 -9.24 -8.40
CA LEU A 124 -34.02 -9.59 -9.79
C LEU A 124 -34.28 -11.10 -9.90
N PRO A 125 -35.09 -11.55 -10.87
CA PRO A 125 -35.19 -12.97 -11.19
C PRO A 125 -33.82 -13.55 -11.51
N TYR A 126 -33.42 -14.60 -10.80
CA TYR A 126 -32.15 -15.28 -11.04
C TYR A 126 -32.21 -16.00 -12.40
N THR A 127 -31.19 -15.78 -13.22
CA THR A 127 -31.05 -16.48 -14.50
C THR A 127 -30.35 -17.80 -14.25
N ARG A 128 -31.03 -18.91 -14.49
CA ARG A 128 -30.50 -20.27 -14.37
C ARG A 128 -29.09 -20.39 -14.98
N ASN A 129 -28.15 -21.00 -14.26
CA ASN A 129 -26.77 -21.22 -14.69
C ASN A 129 -25.99 -19.92 -15.04
N CYS A 130 -26.40 -18.75 -14.51
CA CYS A 130 -25.65 -17.50 -14.74
C CYS A 130 -24.32 -17.46 -13.99
N ALA A 131 -24.20 -18.24 -12.92
CA ALA A 131 -22.98 -18.43 -12.15
C ALA A 131 -22.76 -19.92 -11.90
N GLY A 132 -21.63 -20.44 -12.36
CA GLY A 132 -21.15 -21.79 -12.07
C GLY A 132 -19.85 -21.76 -11.26
N LEU A 133 -19.26 -22.93 -11.03
CA LEU A 133 -17.93 -23.06 -10.44
C LEU A 133 -16.94 -23.62 -11.45
N SER A 134 -15.75 -23.04 -11.46
CA SER A 134 -14.63 -23.47 -12.31
C SER A 134 -13.35 -23.59 -11.47
N VAL A 135 -12.38 -24.34 -11.98
CA VAL A 135 -11.08 -24.55 -11.33
C VAL A 135 -9.92 -24.16 -12.23
N ALA A 136 -8.86 -23.66 -11.61
CA ALA A 136 -7.58 -23.46 -12.25
C ALA A 136 -6.44 -23.98 -11.35
N THR A 137 -5.37 -24.46 -11.96
CA THR A 137 -4.21 -25.01 -11.23
C THR A 137 -2.94 -24.21 -11.49
N SER A 138 -2.03 -24.20 -10.53
CA SER A 138 -0.70 -23.64 -10.65
C SER A 138 0.34 -24.67 -10.28
N THR A 139 1.34 -24.83 -11.14
CA THR A 139 2.50 -25.70 -10.93
C THR A 139 3.80 -24.92 -10.70
N ASP A 140 3.70 -23.59 -10.56
CA ASP A 140 4.86 -22.67 -10.49
C ASP A 140 4.82 -21.77 -9.25
N GLY A 141 4.11 -22.21 -8.21
CA GLY A 141 3.98 -21.49 -6.93
C GLY A 141 3.04 -20.28 -7.02
N GLY A 142 1.94 -20.41 -7.76
CA GLY A 142 0.89 -19.38 -7.85
C GLY A 142 1.21 -18.21 -8.79
N LYS A 143 2.24 -18.33 -9.64
CA LYS A 143 2.60 -17.26 -10.59
C LYS A 143 1.72 -17.28 -11.83
N THR A 144 1.40 -18.47 -12.33
CA THR A 144 0.48 -18.67 -13.44
C THR A 144 -0.59 -19.71 -13.10
N TRP A 145 -1.76 -19.57 -13.72
CA TRP A 145 -2.93 -20.41 -13.49
C TRP A 145 -3.45 -20.97 -14.82
N GLN A 146 -3.63 -22.29 -14.88
CA GLN A 146 -4.20 -23.00 -16.01
C GLN A 146 -5.61 -23.45 -15.68
N LYS A 147 -6.61 -22.94 -16.42
CA LYS A 147 -8.00 -23.38 -16.33
C LYS A 147 -8.12 -24.84 -16.77
N SER A 148 -8.92 -25.62 -16.05
CA SER A 148 -9.16 -27.03 -16.36
C SER A 148 -10.03 -27.21 -17.60
N GLU A 149 -9.75 -28.24 -18.41
CA GLU A 149 -10.61 -28.66 -19.53
C GLU A 149 -11.96 -29.23 -19.06
N GLN A 150 -12.10 -29.55 -17.76
CA GLN A 150 -13.34 -30.03 -17.15
C GLN A 150 -14.26 -28.88 -16.71
N ASN A 151 -13.87 -27.62 -16.96
CA ASN A 151 -14.68 -26.47 -16.58
C ASN A 151 -15.92 -26.28 -17.49
N PRO A 152 -17.03 -25.76 -16.92
CA PRO A 152 -17.25 -25.55 -15.49
C PRO A 152 -17.45 -26.88 -14.75
N ILE A 153 -16.86 -27.02 -13.55
CA ILE A 153 -17.02 -28.23 -12.73
C ILE A 153 -18.40 -28.32 -12.08
N LEU A 154 -19.07 -27.18 -11.91
CA LEU A 154 -20.51 -27.08 -11.65
C LEU A 154 -21.08 -26.03 -12.61
N GLU A 155 -22.04 -26.42 -13.44
CA GLU A 155 -22.64 -25.48 -14.41
C GLU A 155 -23.46 -24.38 -13.73
N GLY A 156 -24.07 -24.68 -12.58
CA GLY A 156 -24.91 -23.74 -11.85
C GLY A 156 -25.45 -24.35 -10.55
N GLU A 157 -26.48 -23.70 -10.03
CA GLU A 157 -27.21 -24.10 -8.83
C GLU A 157 -27.90 -25.48 -8.98
N PRO A 158 -28.31 -26.17 -7.90
CA PRO A 158 -29.02 -27.44 -7.99
C PRO A 158 -30.32 -27.38 -8.83
N GLU A 159 -30.63 -28.45 -9.60
CA GLU A 159 -31.74 -28.48 -10.57
C GLU A 159 -33.12 -28.15 -9.97
N ASP A 160 -33.39 -28.61 -8.76
CA ASP A 160 -34.70 -28.47 -8.12
C ASP A 160 -34.87 -27.15 -7.33
N LEU A 161 -33.89 -26.24 -7.38
CA LEU A 161 -33.90 -25.00 -6.61
C LEU A 161 -34.02 -23.76 -7.50
N THR A 162 -34.85 -22.82 -7.04
CA THR A 162 -34.83 -21.42 -7.51
C THR A 162 -34.07 -20.60 -6.48
N VAL A 163 -32.91 -20.06 -6.87
CA VAL A 163 -31.99 -19.38 -5.95
C VAL A 163 -32.04 -17.86 -6.09
N THR A 164 -31.61 -17.14 -5.06
CA THR A 164 -31.33 -15.68 -5.12
C THR A 164 -29.89 -15.40 -5.54
N GLY A 165 -29.00 -16.37 -5.34
CA GLY A 165 -27.59 -16.32 -5.69
C GLY A 165 -26.97 -17.71 -5.61
N PHE A 166 -25.87 -17.93 -6.35
CA PHE A 166 -25.07 -19.15 -6.29
C PHE A 166 -23.63 -18.79 -6.69
N ARG A 167 -22.77 -18.48 -5.71
CA ARG A 167 -21.40 -17.99 -5.95
C ARG A 167 -20.49 -18.17 -4.73
N ASP A 168 -19.24 -17.77 -4.88
CA ASP A 168 -18.22 -17.64 -3.83
C ASP A 168 -17.95 -18.97 -3.10
N PRO A 169 -17.38 -19.97 -3.80
CA PRO A 169 -17.08 -21.26 -3.19
C PRO A 169 -16.00 -21.15 -2.12
N PHE A 170 -16.22 -21.85 -1.01
CA PHE A 170 -15.24 -22.04 0.05
C PHE A 170 -15.04 -23.53 0.33
N LEU A 171 -13.83 -23.91 0.73
CA LEU A 171 -13.47 -25.30 1.03
C LEU A 171 -13.04 -25.45 2.49
N ALA A 172 -13.51 -26.52 3.15
CA ALA A 172 -13.03 -26.88 4.47
C ALA A 172 -13.10 -28.39 4.72
N GLU A 173 -12.20 -28.86 5.59
CA GLU A 173 -12.35 -30.14 6.26
C GLU A 173 -13.37 -30.01 7.41
N TRP A 174 -14.12 -31.06 7.68
CA TRP A 174 -15.07 -31.08 8.78
C TRP A 174 -15.18 -32.46 9.44
N PRO A 175 -14.26 -32.81 10.36
CA PRO A 175 -14.22 -34.13 10.98
C PRO A 175 -15.53 -34.55 11.65
N ALA A 176 -16.25 -33.62 12.29
CA ALA A 176 -17.55 -33.92 12.89
C ALA A 176 -18.62 -34.32 11.86
N LEU A 177 -18.58 -33.75 10.65
CA LEU A 177 -19.46 -34.15 9.56
C LEU A 177 -19.02 -35.48 8.92
N ASP A 178 -17.72 -35.74 8.85
CA ASP A 178 -17.20 -37.06 8.44
C ASP A 178 -17.71 -38.17 9.37
N GLU A 179 -17.67 -37.94 10.68
CA GLU A 179 -18.20 -38.88 11.68
C GLU A 179 -19.71 -39.10 11.52
N MET A 180 -20.47 -38.01 11.33
CA MET A 180 -21.92 -38.08 11.12
C MET A 180 -22.29 -38.84 9.84
N ARG A 181 -21.53 -38.63 8.75
CA ARG A 181 -21.77 -39.27 7.45
C ARG A 181 -21.19 -40.67 7.34
N GLY A 182 -20.21 -41.01 8.19
CA GLY A 182 -19.43 -42.25 8.09
C GLY A 182 -18.53 -42.30 6.85
N GLU A 183 -18.22 -41.14 6.26
CA GLU A 183 -17.43 -41.01 5.04
C GLU A 183 -16.57 -39.73 5.12
N ALA A 184 -15.26 -39.87 4.97
CA ALA A 184 -14.33 -38.75 4.98
C ALA A 184 -14.39 -37.98 3.65
N SER A 185 -14.48 -36.65 3.74
CA SER A 185 -14.63 -35.78 2.56
C SER A 185 -13.97 -34.42 2.78
N LEU A 186 -13.62 -33.75 1.69
CA LEU A 186 -13.53 -32.29 1.71
C LEU A 186 -14.94 -31.73 1.53
N TYR A 187 -15.26 -30.57 2.09
CA TYR A 187 -16.57 -29.96 1.96
C TYR A 187 -16.51 -28.63 1.24
N GLY A 188 -17.46 -28.44 0.32
CA GLY A 188 -17.67 -27.22 -0.45
C GLY A 188 -18.87 -26.44 0.07
N PHE A 189 -18.71 -25.14 0.19
CA PHE A 189 -19.71 -24.21 0.68
C PHE A 189 -19.94 -23.16 -0.40
N VAL A 190 -21.10 -23.14 -1.03
CA VAL A 190 -21.45 -22.16 -2.09
C VAL A 190 -22.51 -21.21 -1.56
N SER A 191 -22.22 -19.91 -1.62
CA SER A 191 -23.01 -18.86 -0.99
C SER A 191 -24.25 -18.51 -1.82
N GLY A 192 -25.36 -18.22 -1.16
CA GLY A 192 -26.55 -17.70 -1.83
C GLY A 192 -27.79 -17.65 -0.95
N GLY A 193 -28.91 -18.04 -1.54
CA GLY A 193 -30.20 -18.13 -0.87
C GLY A 193 -31.21 -18.82 -1.77
N VAL A 194 -32.33 -19.23 -1.20
CA VAL A 194 -33.44 -19.87 -1.91
C VAL A 194 -34.60 -18.88 -1.95
N VAL A 195 -35.18 -18.67 -3.14
CA VAL A 195 -36.38 -17.84 -3.28
C VAL A 195 -37.49 -18.41 -2.41
N ASP A 196 -38.10 -17.57 -1.58
CA ASP A 196 -39.09 -17.92 -0.55
C ASP A 196 -38.58 -18.85 0.59
N GLY A 197 -37.33 -19.32 0.52
CA GLY A 197 -36.69 -20.16 1.54
C GLY A 197 -35.68 -19.43 2.43
N GLY A 198 -35.29 -18.22 2.06
CA GLY A 198 -34.34 -17.38 2.82
C GLY A 198 -32.87 -17.61 2.44
N PRO A 199 -31.95 -16.88 3.09
CA PRO A 199 -30.52 -16.99 2.81
C PRO A 199 -29.95 -18.31 3.32
N THR A 200 -28.95 -18.86 2.61
CA THR A 200 -28.29 -20.11 3.02
C THR A 200 -26.91 -20.25 2.40
N VAL A 201 -26.25 -21.36 2.72
CA VAL A 201 -25.06 -21.85 2.01
C VAL A 201 -25.31 -23.28 1.56
N PHE A 202 -25.05 -23.55 0.28
CA PHE A 202 -25.24 -24.85 -0.34
C PHE A 202 -24.03 -25.72 -0.02
N LEU A 203 -24.24 -26.83 0.69
CA LEU A 203 -23.20 -27.75 1.10
C LEU A 203 -22.99 -28.84 0.05
N TYR A 204 -21.72 -29.15 -0.22
CA TYR A 204 -21.29 -30.22 -1.09
C TYR A 204 -20.25 -31.10 -0.40
N ALA A 205 -20.29 -32.41 -0.63
CA ALA A 205 -19.18 -33.32 -0.41
C ALA A 205 -18.30 -33.34 -1.65
N ILE A 206 -16.98 -33.27 -1.46
CA ILE A 206 -15.96 -33.25 -2.51
C ILE A 206 -15.01 -34.40 -2.29
N SER A 207 -14.75 -35.15 -3.36
CA SER A 207 -13.78 -36.24 -3.34
C SER A 207 -12.39 -35.73 -2.99
N PRO A 208 -11.74 -36.23 -1.91
CA PRO A 208 -10.35 -35.88 -1.59
C PRO A 208 -9.36 -36.31 -2.68
N ALA A 209 -9.73 -37.27 -3.53
CA ALA A 209 -8.91 -37.75 -4.64
C ALA A 209 -9.17 -36.98 -5.95
N ASP A 210 -10.21 -36.16 -6.01
CA ASP A 210 -10.61 -35.43 -7.20
C ASP A 210 -11.44 -34.17 -6.86
N LEU A 211 -10.78 -33.01 -6.85
CA LEU A 211 -11.41 -31.72 -6.51
C LEU A 211 -12.48 -31.25 -7.50
N THR A 212 -12.67 -31.97 -8.61
CA THR A 212 -13.71 -31.67 -9.62
C THR A 212 -15.02 -32.40 -9.35
N GLN A 213 -15.05 -33.37 -8.42
CA GLN A 213 -16.22 -34.20 -8.14
C GLN A 213 -16.98 -33.69 -6.92
N TRP A 214 -18.07 -32.97 -7.15
CA TRP A 214 -18.90 -32.33 -6.13
C TRP A 214 -20.27 -33.02 -6.05
N THR A 215 -20.65 -33.47 -4.86
CA THR A 215 -21.94 -34.09 -4.57
C THR A 215 -22.74 -33.18 -3.66
N TYR A 216 -23.88 -32.68 -4.14
CA TYR A 216 -24.75 -31.80 -3.35
C TYR A 216 -25.35 -32.52 -2.14
N LEU A 217 -25.25 -31.91 -0.95
CA LEU A 217 -25.76 -32.45 0.32
C LEU A 217 -27.00 -31.72 0.85
N GLY A 218 -27.33 -30.54 0.30
CA GLY A 218 -28.46 -29.72 0.75
C GLY A 218 -28.07 -28.30 1.19
N PRO A 219 -29.06 -27.46 1.55
CA PRO A 219 -28.80 -26.20 2.23
C PRO A 219 -28.33 -26.47 3.67
N LEU A 220 -27.22 -25.85 4.07
CA LEU A 220 -26.61 -26.07 5.38
C LEU A 220 -27.38 -25.39 6.52
N VAL A 221 -27.99 -24.25 6.22
CA VAL A 221 -28.68 -23.41 7.20
C VAL A 221 -30.09 -23.10 6.71
N ASP A 222 -31.05 -23.19 7.61
CA ASP A 222 -32.46 -22.92 7.35
C ASP A 222 -32.91 -21.74 8.20
N LEU A 223 -33.09 -20.59 7.55
CA LEU A 223 -33.43 -19.32 8.18
C LEU A 223 -34.49 -18.61 7.36
N PRO A 224 -35.51 -18.01 8.01
CA PRO A 224 -36.45 -17.18 7.29
C PRO A 224 -35.75 -15.90 6.77
N THR A 225 -36.28 -15.36 5.68
CA THR A 225 -35.89 -14.03 5.18
C THR A 225 -36.00 -12.97 6.28
N GLY A 226 -34.98 -12.12 6.42
CA GLY A 226 -34.95 -11.05 7.42
C GLY A 226 -34.72 -11.54 8.85
N TYR A 227 -34.18 -12.74 9.02
CA TYR A 227 -33.82 -13.27 10.33
C TYR A 227 -32.82 -12.33 11.03
N SER A 228 -33.17 -11.84 12.23
CA SER A 228 -32.32 -10.96 13.03
C SER A 228 -32.54 -11.23 14.53
N PRO A 229 -31.91 -12.28 15.08
CA PRO A 229 -32.23 -12.79 16.41
C PRO A 229 -31.61 -11.98 17.55
N SER A 230 -30.52 -11.24 17.29
CA SER A 230 -29.68 -10.64 18.33
C SER A 230 -29.94 -9.16 18.56
N GLY A 231 -31.06 -8.61 18.07
CA GLY A 231 -31.42 -7.21 18.24
C GLY A 231 -30.29 -6.27 17.79
N GLN A 232 -29.88 -5.32 18.63
CA GLN A 232 -28.77 -4.43 18.29
C GLN A 232 -27.42 -5.14 18.16
N TRP A 233 -27.24 -6.27 18.86
CA TRP A 233 -25.97 -7.03 18.96
C TRP A 233 -25.68 -7.91 17.74
N GLY A 234 -26.68 -8.12 16.88
CA GLY A 234 -26.51 -8.77 15.59
C GLY A 234 -27.00 -7.88 14.46
N GLY A 235 -26.67 -8.29 13.24
CA GLY A 235 -27.24 -7.67 12.05
C GLY A 235 -28.51 -8.40 11.58
N ASP A 236 -28.91 -8.05 10.38
CA ASP A 236 -29.97 -8.71 9.64
C ASP A 236 -29.33 -9.71 8.66
N PHE A 237 -29.76 -10.97 8.70
CA PHE A 237 -29.22 -12.01 7.84
C PHE A 237 -29.71 -11.91 6.38
N GLY A 238 -30.62 -11.00 6.10
CA GLY A 238 -31.03 -10.61 4.76
C GLY A 238 -31.79 -11.71 4.02
N VAL A 239 -31.59 -11.73 2.70
CA VAL A 239 -32.25 -12.64 1.75
C VAL A 239 -31.27 -13.49 0.95
N ASN A 240 -30.01 -13.06 0.87
CA ASN A 240 -28.93 -13.71 0.15
C ASN A 240 -27.62 -13.57 0.93
N TRP A 241 -26.79 -14.60 0.92
CA TRP A 241 -25.43 -14.57 1.46
C TRP A 241 -24.37 -14.56 0.37
N GLU A 242 -23.24 -13.93 0.69
CA GLU A 242 -22.03 -13.84 -0.13
C GLU A 242 -20.81 -14.24 0.71
N CYS A 243 -19.78 -14.76 0.06
CA CYS A 243 -18.49 -15.09 0.68
C CYS A 243 -18.59 -15.93 1.98
N VAL A 244 -19.49 -16.91 2.02
CA VAL A 244 -19.68 -17.74 3.21
C VAL A 244 -18.44 -18.60 3.46
N ASN A 245 -17.79 -18.39 4.59
CA ASN A 245 -16.64 -19.17 5.04
C ASN A 245 -17.05 -20.06 6.21
N PHE A 246 -16.68 -21.34 6.16
CA PHE A 246 -16.86 -22.28 7.27
C PHE A 246 -15.56 -22.47 8.04
N MET A 247 -15.64 -22.58 9.36
CA MET A 247 -14.53 -22.97 10.21
C MET A 247 -15.01 -23.65 11.47
N THR A 248 -14.15 -24.48 12.06
CA THR A 248 -14.31 -24.93 13.43
C THR A 248 -13.35 -24.12 14.29
N LEU A 249 -13.87 -23.39 15.27
CA LEU A 249 -13.06 -22.66 16.25
C LEU A 249 -13.06 -23.42 17.56
N HIS A 250 -11.93 -23.41 18.25
CA HIS A 250 -11.73 -24.16 19.48
C HIS A 250 -11.11 -23.31 20.59
N ASN A 251 -11.34 -23.71 21.83
CA ASN A 251 -10.57 -23.30 23.00
C ASN A 251 -9.94 -24.56 23.64
N GLU A 252 -9.50 -24.49 24.89
CA GLU A 252 -8.86 -25.64 25.57
C GLU A 252 -9.81 -26.83 25.84
N SER A 253 -11.13 -26.60 25.85
CA SER A 253 -12.13 -27.59 26.28
C SER A 253 -13.24 -27.89 25.28
N GLU A 254 -13.48 -27.01 24.30
CA GLU A 254 -14.60 -27.08 23.37
C GLU A 254 -14.19 -26.68 21.95
N GLU A 255 -14.87 -27.25 20.97
CA GLU A 255 -14.84 -26.84 19.58
C GLU A 255 -16.25 -26.53 19.09
N ARG A 256 -16.37 -25.64 18.11
CA ARG A 256 -17.67 -25.20 17.60
C ARG A 256 -17.59 -24.78 16.12
N PRO A 257 -18.58 -25.18 15.30
CA PRO A 257 -18.76 -24.65 13.95
C PRO A 257 -19.12 -23.16 13.95
N PHE A 258 -18.46 -22.41 13.08
CA PHE A 258 -18.75 -21.02 12.75
C PHE A 258 -18.90 -20.84 11.25
N LEU A 259 -19.81 -19.94 10.88
CA LEU A 259 -19.93 -19.37 9.55
C LEU A 259 -19.62 -17.87 9.62
N LEU A 260 -18.81 -17.37 8.69
CA LEU A 260 -18.69 -15.94 8.38
C LEU A 260 -19.39 -15.67 7.06
N MET A 261 -20.04 -14.52 6.91
CA MET A 261 -20.78 -14.21 5.69
C MET A 261 -20.94 -12.71 5.46
N GLY A 262 -20.96 -12.32 4.19
CA GLY A 262 -21.66 -11.11 3.75
C GLY A 262 -23.15 -11.42 3.60
N THR A 263 -24.01 -10.50 4.02
CA THR A 263 -25.47 -10.63 3.81
C THR A 263 -25.98 -9.46 2.98
N GLU A 264 -27.01 -9.71 2.17
CA GLU A 264 -27.65 -8.72 1.31
C GLU A 264 -29.16 -8.70 1.52
N GLY A 265 -29.77 -7.53 1.39
CA GLY A 265 -31.22 -7.34 1.47
C GLY A 265 -31.79 -7.34 2.90
N GLY A 266 -30.93 -7.16 3.90
CA GLY A 266 -31.31 -7.00 5.30
C GLY A 266 -31.42 -5.53 5.71
N ALA A 267 -32.29 -5.21 6.66
CA ALA A 267 -32.43 -3.84 7.14
C ALA A 267 -31.16 -3.38 7.89
N LYS A 268 -30.58 -2.25 7.47
CA LYS A 268 -29.45 -1.62 8.17
C LYS A 268 -29.83 -0.21 8.66
N PRO A 269 -29.90 0.02 9.98
CA PRO A 269 -30.30 1.32 10.52
C PRO A 269 -29.43 2.47 9.99
N GLY A 270 -30.07 3.47 9.38
CA GLY A 270 -29.37 4.64 8.83
C GLY A 270 -28.68 4.42 7.48
N ALA A 271 -28.75 3.22 6.90
CA ALA A 271 -28.21 2.97 5.57
C ALA A 271 -29.02 3.71 4.50
N LYS A 272 -28.31 4.24 3.50
CA LYS A 272 -28.92 4.75 2.27
C LYS A 272 -29.39 3.59 1.41
N GLU A 273 -30.40 3.84 0.58
CA GLU A 273 -30.94 2.88 -0.38
C GLU A 273 -29.81 2.18 -1.17
N GLY A 274 -29.78 0.85 -1.15
CA GLY A 274 -28.74 0.04 -1.81
C GLY A 274 -27.49 -0.24 -0.96
N ARG A 275 -27.45 0.10 0.33
CA ARG A 275 -26.36 -0.24 1.28
C ARG A 275 -26.79 -1.21 2.38
N ASP A 276 -27.69 -2.12 2.02
CA ASP A 276 -28.35 -3.09 2.89
C ASP A 276 -27.48 -4.34 3.10
N GLN A 277 -26.20 -4.12 3.42
CA GLN A 277 -25.16 -5.14 3.51
C GLN A 277 -24.53 -5.20 4.90
N TRP A 278 -24.35 -6.42 5.41
CA TRP A 278 -23.70 -6.68 6.69
C TRP A 278 -22.60 -7.74 6.58
N SER A 279 -21.52 -7.56 7.33
CA SER A 279 -20.54 -8.62 7.61
C SER A 279 -20.88 -9.28 8.93
N LEU A 280 -21.37 -10.52 8.88
CA LEU A 280 -21.88 -11.24 10.04
C LEU A 280 -21.12 -12.54 10.29
N TRP A 281 -21.32 -13.07 11.48
CA TRP A 281 -20.92 -14.42 11.84
C TRP A 281 -22.04 -15.13 12.61
N MET A 282 -22.03 -16.46 12.54
CA MET A 282 -22.96 -17.32 13.27
C MET A 282 -22.21 -18.52 13.83
N ALA A 283 -22.49 -18.85 15.09
CA ALA A 283 -22.10 -20.09 15.72
C ALA A 283 -23.30 -21.01 15.85
N GLY A 284 -23.09 -22.32 15.66
CA GLY A 284 -24.16 -23.30 15.77
C GLY A 284 -23.67 -24.68 16.11
N SER A 285 -24.60 -25.64 16.12
CA SER A 285 -24.33 -27.06 16.31
C SER A 285 -24.70 -27.85 15.06
N LEU A 286 -23.88 -28.86 14.74
CA LEU A 286 -24.18 -29.80 13.67
C LEU A 286 -25.36 -30.70 14.07
N GLU A 287 -26.36 -30.83 13.22
CA GLU A 287 -27.49 -31.74 13.39
C GLU A 287 -27.79 -32.52 12.10
N GLN A 288 -28.24 -33.77 12.26
CA GLN A 288 -28.75 -34.58 11.15
C GLN A 288 -30.26 -34.38 11.04
N THR A 289 -30.75 -33.98 9.87
CA THR A 289 -32.18 -33.89 9.56
C THR A 289 -32.59 -34.90 8.49
N GLU A 290 -33.89 -35.03 8.23
CA GLU A 290 -34.42 -35.84 7.11
C GLU A 290 -33.94 -35.32 5.75
N GLN A 291 -33.60 -34.03 5.65
CA GLN A 291 -33.18 -33.37 4.41
C GLN A 291 -31.65 -33.29 4.26
N GLY A 292 -30.89 -33.83 5.22
CA GLY A 292 -29.43 -33.79 5.22
C GLY A 292 -28.82 -33.15 6.48
N PRO A 293 -27.48 -33.05 6.55
CA PRO A 293 -26.77 -32.39 7.63
C PRO A 293 -27.02 -30.87 7.61
N ARG A 294 -27.18 -30.27 8.79
CA ARG A 294 -27.43 -28.83 8.97
C ARG A 294 -26.65 -28.24 10.14
N ILE A 295 -26.50 -26.93 10.13
CA ILE A 295 -26.09 -26.16 11.31
C ILE A 295 -27.34 -25.52 11.91
N LYS A 296 -27.61 -25.87 13.17
CA LYS A 296 -28.60 -25.19 14.01
C LYS A 296 -27.97 -23.94 14.63
N PRO A 297 -28.45 -22.72 14.28
CA PRO A 297 -27.94 -21.49 14.87
C PRO A 297 -28.11 -21.46 16.40
N GLU A 298 -27.09 -21.03 17.13
CA GLU A 298 -27.15 -20.84 18.59
C GLU A 298 -27.01 -19.36 18.98
N TYR A 299 -26.00 -18.67 18.44
CA TYR A 299 -25.75 -17.25 18.68
C TYR A 299 -24.97 -16.65 17.51
N SER A 300 -25.08 -15.35 17.33
CA SER A 300 -24.55 -14.65 16.15
C SER A 300 -24.22 -13.21 16.45
N GLY A 301 -23.31 -12.64 15.67
CA GLY A 301 -22.92 -11.25 15.84
C GLY A 301 -22.46 -10.61 14.54
N ILE A 302 -22.00 -9.38 14.68
CA ILE A 302 -21.42 -8.59 13.60
C ILE A 302 -19.91 -8.83 13.60
N LEU A 303 -19.35 -9.12 12.43
CA LEU A 303 -17.90 -9.33 12.24
C LEU A 303 -17.13 -8.00 12.25
N ASP A 304 -17.72 -6.99 11.63
CA ASP A 304 -17.20 -5.63 11.60
C ASP A 304 -18.37 -4.64 11.56
N HIS A 305 -18.37 -3.67 12.47
CA HIS A 305 -19.45 -2.72 12.62
C HIS A 305 -19.42 -1.55 11.62
N GLY A 306 -18.43 -1.51 10.74
CA GLY A 306 -18.24 -0.44 9.76
C GLY A 306 -18.36 -0.91 8.31
N CYS A 307 -17.36 -0.57 7.49
CA CYS A 307 -17.40 -0.72 6.04
C CYS A 307 -16.78 -2.02 5.51
N LEU A 308 -16.29 -2.92 6.36
CA LEU A 308 -15.77 -4.21 5.92
C LEU A 308 -16.90 -5.08 5.35
N TYR A 309 -16.64 -5.72 4.21
CA TYR A 309 -17.49 -6.72 3.55
C TYR A 309 -16.66 -7.88 2.98
N ALA A 310 -17.34 -8.91 2.46
CA ALA A 310 -16.74 -10.05 1.78
C ALA A 310 -15.57 -10.71 2.55
N PRO A 311 -15.79 -11.22 3.78
CA PRO A 311 -14.72 -11.87 4.52
C PRO A 311 -14.27 -13.15 3.82
N ASN A 312 -12.95 -13.38 3.76
CA ASN A 312 -12.38 -14.64 3.28
C ASN A 312 -11.20 -15.05 4.15
N SER A 313 -11.05 -16.34 4.41
CA SER A 313 -10.20 -16.87 5.47
C SER A 313 -9.44 -18.11 5.06
N TYR A 314 -8.39 -18.43 5.82
CA TYR A 314 -7.71 -19.71 5.73
C TYR A 314 -7.23 -20.15 7.11
N GLU A 315 -6.98 -21.45 7.25
CA GLU A 315 -6.29 -21.98 8.42
C GLU A 315 -4.80 -22.05 8.14
N HIS A 316 -3.99 -21.46 9.01
CA HIS A 316 -2.56 -21.62 8.92
C HIS A 316 -2.19 -23.07 9.28
N PRO A 317 -1.51 -23.83 8.40
CA PRO A 317 -1.36 -25.29 8.59
C PRO A 317 -0.53 -25.66 9.82
N ILE A 318 0.44 -24.80 10.20
CA ILE A 318 1.31 -25.01 11.37
C ILE A 318 0.68 -24.50 12.67
N THR A 319 0.33 -23.21 12.75
CA THR A 319 -0.17 -22.61 13.99
C THR A 319 -1.63 -22.98 14.28
N LYS A 320 -2.38 -23.44 13.28
CA LYS A 320 -3.83 -23.69 13.33
C LYS A 320 -4.68 -22.45 13.57
N ASN A 321 -4.07 -21.26 13.50
CA ASN A 321 -4.80 -20.01 13.59
C ASN A 321 -5.70 -19.83 12.36
N ARG A 322 -6.94 -19.40 12.60
CA ARG A 322 -7.85 -18.95 11.54
C ARG A 322 -7.57 -17.49 11.23
N ILE A 323 -7.10 -17.20 10.02
CA ILE A 323 -6.76 -15.84 9.59
C ILE A 323 -7.79 -15.38 8.56
N VAL A 324 -8.35 -14.19 8.77
CA VAL A 324 -9.37 -13.59 7.90
C VAL A 324 -8.92 -12.23 7.36
N TRP A 325 -9.30 -11.96 6.12
CA TRP A 325 -9.22 -10.68 5.43
C TRP A 325 -10.63 -10.25 5.00
N GLY A 326 -10.88 -8.95 4.93
CA GLY A 326 -12.12 -8.42 4.36
C GLY A 326 -11.88 -7.21 3.48
N TRP A 327 -12.79 -6.96 2.56
CA TRP A 327 -12.77 -5.77 1.70
C TRP A 327 -13.32 -4.56 2.47
N LEU A 328 -12.53 -3.49 2.56
CA LEU A 328 -12.97 -2.22 3.09
C LEU A 328 -13.51 -1.35 1.95
N LYS A 329 -14.81 -1.10 1.99
CA LYS A 329 -15.51 -0.28 1.01
C LYS A 329 -15.18 1.20 1.18
N GLU A 330 -15.17 1.93 0.06
CA GLU A 330 -15.11 3.39 0.03
C GLU A 330 -16.42 3.95 -0.53
N ASP A 331 -17.50 3.71 0.21
CA ASP A 331 -18.84 4.15 -0.16
C ASP A 331 -19.04 5.65 0.12
N GLU A 332 -18.16 6.27 0.89
CA GLU A 332 -18.20 7.69 1.24
C GLU A 332 -17.85 8.63 0.09
N LEU A 333 -17.14 8.13 -0.93
CA LEU A 333 -16.71 8.90 -2.09
C LEU A 333 -17.66 8.68 -3.28
N THR A 334 -17.89 9.74 -4.04
CA THR A 334 -18.57 9.63 -5.34
C THR A 334 -17.65 8.94 -6.36
N SER A 335 -18.23 8.28 -7.39
CA SER A 335 -17.45 7.70 -8.49
C SER A 335 -16.46 8.68 -9.11
N ALA A 336 -16.84 9.95 -9.27
CA ALA A 336 -15.93 10.97 -9.80
C ALA A 336 -14.71 11.22 -8.90
N ARG A 337 -14.88 11.16 -7.58
CA ARG A 337 -13.75 11.28 -6.63
C ARG A 337 -12.88 10.04 -6.65
N ARG A 338 -13.49 8.85 -6.72
CA ARG A 338 -12.78 7.56 -6.85
C ARG A 338 -11.91 7.51 -8.11
N GLU A 339 -12.45 7.91 -9.26
CA GLU A 339 -11.70 8.00 -10.51
C GLU A 339 -10.57 9.04 -10.46
N SER A 340 -10.79 10.18 -9.79
CA SER A 340 -9.76 11.19 -9.57
C SER A 340 -8.64 10.70 -8.64
N LYS A 341 -8.98 9.88 -7.63
CA LYS A 341 -8.05 9.22 -6.71
C LYS A 341 -7.20 8.16 -7.44
N GLY A 342 -7.77 7.48 -8.43
CA GLY A 342 -7.08 6.50 -9.29
C GLY A 342 -7.02 5.08 -8.71
N TRP A 343 -7.53 4.87 -7.50
CA TRP A 343 -7.82 3.55 -6.94
C TRP A 343 -9.03 3.59 -6.02
N THR A 344 -9.63 2.42 -5.76
CA THR A 344 -10.73 2.24 -4.81
C THR A 344 -10.66 0.88 -4.14
N GLY A 345 -10.92 0.88 -2.84
CA GLY A 345 -10.99 -0.32 -2.02
C GLY A 345 -9.65 -0.67 -1.39
N TYR A 346 -9.74 -1.25 -0.20
CA TYR A 346 -8.61 -1.73 0.59
C TYR A 346 -8.92 -3.12 1.13
N PHE A 347 -7.89 -3.85 1.56
CA PHE A 347 -8.09 -4.94 2.51
C PHE A 347 -7.90 -4.47 3.93
N SER A 348 -8.70 -5.05 4.83
CA SER A 348 -8.47 -4.94 6.27
C SER A 348 -7.07 -5.44 6.61
N ILE A 349 -6.54 -5.03 7.76
CA ILE A 349 -5.43 -5.77 8.36
C ILE A 349 -5.83 -7.24 8.57
N PRO A 350 -4.88 -8.20 8.55
CA PRO A 350 -5.21 -9.59 8.84
C PRO A 350 -5.70 -9.72 10.27
N ARG A 351 -6.78 -10.48 10.47
CA ARG A 351 -7.36 -10.73 11.78
C ARG A 351 -7.29 -12.21 12.11
N GLU A 352 -7.01 -12.51 13.37
CA GLU A 352 -7.09 -13.86 13.91
C GLU A 352 -8.47 -14.08 14.53
N LEU A 353 -9.10 -15.20 14.20
CA LEU A 353 -10.37 -15.65 14.76
C LEU A 353 -10.17 -16.86 15.67
N PHE A 354 -10.88 -16.88 16.80
CA PHE A 354 -10.79 -17.94 17.80
C PHE A 354 -12.07 -18.01 18.65
N LEU A 355 -12.26 -19.07 19.44
CA LEU A 355 -13.37 -19.15 20.38
C LEU A 355 -13.03 -18.38 21.66
N TYR A 356 -13.59 -17.17 21.82
CA TYR A 356 -13.33 -16.34 22.99
C TYR A 356 -14.19 -16.80 24.17
N THR A 357 -13.56 -16.97 25.35
CA THR A 357 -14.23 -17.45 26.57
C THR A 357 -13.88 -16.57 27.77
N VAL A 358 -14.88 -16.17 28.55
CA VAL A 358 -14.71 -15.45 29.82
C VAL A 358 -15.42 -16.22 30.92
N GLU A 359 -14.67 -16.53 31.98
CA GLU A 359 -15.19 -17.24 33.13
C GLU A 359 -15.74 -16.31 34.21
N ASN A 360 -16.68 -16.83 35.00
CA ASN A 360 -17.24 -16.17 36.19
C ASN A 360 -17.87 -14.80 35.91
N VAL A 361 -18.45 -14.59 34.72
CA VAL A 361 -19.19 -13.37 34.37
C VAL A 361 -20.48 -13.32 35.18
N THR A 362 -20.68 -12.25 35.94
CA THR A 362 -21.89 -12.06 36.75
C THR A 362 -22.95 -11.25 36.01
N ARG A 363 -22.52 -10.24 35.24
CA ARG A 363 -23.39 -9.35 34.46
C ARG A 363 -22.57 -8.54 33.45
N THR A 364 -23.27 -7.87 32.54
CA THR A 364 -22.75 -6.86 31.64
C THR A 364 -22.79 -5.46 32.27
N LEU A 365 -22.24 -4.46 31.57
CA LEU A 365 -22.11 -3.11 32.09
C LEU A 365 -23.47 -2.44 32.35
N THR A 366 -24.33 -2.39 31.33
CA THR A 366 -25.65 -1.77 31.38
C THR A 366 -26.77 -2.71 30.93
N SER A 367 -26.61 -3.41 29.80
CA SER A 367 -27.61 -4.38 29.31
C SER A 367 -27.73 -5.57 30.28
N SER A 368 -28.82 -6.35 30.15
CA SER A 368 -28.88 -7.68 30.76
C SER A 368 -27.98 -8.63 29.99
N LEU A 369 -27.32 -9.56 30.69
CA LEU A 369 -26.45 -10.57 30.05
C LEU A 369 -27.24 -11.41 29.03
N ALA A 370 -28.53 -11.68 29.29
CA ALA A 370 -29.40 -12.44 28.40
C ALA A 370 -29.81 -11.68 27.13
N ASP A 371 -29.73 -10.35 27.12
CA ASP A 371 -30.09 -9.52 25.96
C ASP A 371 -28.93 -9.35 24.98
N VAL A 372 -27.71 -9.76 25.37
CA VAL A 372 -26.52 -9.71 24.50
C VAL A 372 -26.53 -10.92 23.56
N GLY A 373 -27.24 -10.81 22.45
CA GLY A 373 -27.45 -11.95 21.52
C GLY A 373 -26.21 -12.42 20.75
N CYS A 374 -25.06 -11.74 20.89
CA CYS A 374 -23.79 -12.16 20.29
C CYS A 374 -22.92 -13.01 21.23
N ILE A 375 -23.45 -13.46 22.36
CA ILE A 375 -22.77 -14.35 23.28
C ILE A 375 -23.63 -15.58 23.62
N LYS A 376 -22.96 -16.64 24.06
CA LYS A 376 -23.57 -17.75 24.77
C LYS A 376 -23.14 -17.68 26.23
N ALA A 377 -24.10 -17.53 27.15
CA ALA A 377 -23.86 -17.56 28.58
C ALA A 377 -24.37 -18.88 29.17
N THR A 378 -23.48 -19.62 29.85
CA THR A 378 -23.80 -20.88 30.54
C THR A 378 -23.61 -20.69 32.04
N GLU A 379 -24.69 -20.76 32.82
CA GLU A 379 -24.62 -20.59 34.28
C GLU A 379 -23.82 -21.73 34.94
N ASN A 380 -22.95 -21.37 35.89
CA ASN A 380 -22.13 -22.33 36.64
C ASN A 380 -22.75 -22.75 38.00
N GLY A 381 -24.02 -22.39 38.24
CA GLY A 381 -24.75 -22.71 39.48
C GLY A 381 -24.35 -21.89 40.72
N ARG A 382 -23.45 -20.90 40.59
CA ARG A 382 -22.99 -20.01 41.67
C ARG A 382 -23.38 -18.55 41.48
N GLY A 383 -24.32 -18.27 40.57
CA GLY A 383 -24.73 -16.90 40.23
C GLY A 383 -23.79 -16.18 39.26
N SER A 384 -22.88 -16.91 38.62
CA SER A 384 -22.08 -16.43 37.50
C SER A 384 -22.17 -17.40 36.30
N SER A 385 -21.67 -16.96 35.15
CA SER A 385 -21.74 -17.68 33.89
C SER A 385 -20.37 -17.75 33.23
N THR A 386 -20.16 -18.81 32.47
CA THR A 386 -19.12 -18.86 31.43
C THR A 386 -19.71 -18.28 30.16
N VAL A 387 -19.06 -17.26 29.61
CA VAL A 387 -19.49 -16.55 28.40
C VAL A 387 -18.59 -16.94 27.24
N GLN A 388 -19.20 -17.30 26.10
CA GLN A 388 -18.50 -17.63 24.85
C GLN A 388 -18.98 -16.72 23.70
N THR A 389 -18.06 -16.33 22.82
CA THR A 389 -18.36 -15.54 21.61
C THR A 389 -17.27 -15.73 20.54
N LEU A 390 -17.42 -15.10 19.38
CA LEU A 390 -16.34 -15.00 18.40
C LEU A 390 -15.24 -14.08 18.94
N GLY A 391 -14.04 -14.62 19.10
CA GLY A 391 -12.83 -13.84 19.28
C GLY A 391 -12.37 -13.29 17.94
N ILE A 392 -12.05 -11.99 17.90
CA ILE A 392 -11.50 -11.30 16.74
C ILE A 392 -10.47 -10.28 17.19
N ARG A 393 -9.23 -10.43 16.72
CA ARG A 393 -8.14 -9.50 17.04
C ARG A 393 -7.25 -9.25 15.83
N PRO A 394 -6.53 -8.12 15.76
CA PRO A 394 -5.47 -7.95 14.77
C PRO A 394 -4.44 -9.07 14.92
N LEU A 395 -3.98 -9.63 13.81
CA LEU A 395 -2.98 -10.70 13.81
C LEU A 395 -1.77 -10.27 14.67
N PRO A 396 -1.38 -11.05 15.70
CA PRO A 396 -0.29 -10.65 16.61
C PRO A 396 1.02 -10.32 15.90
N ASP A 397 1.28 -10.96 14.76
CA ASP A 397 2.47 -10.76 13.93
C ASP A 397 2.60 -9.33 13.39
N LEU A 398 1.52 -8.55 13.33
CA LEU A 398 1.55 -7.13 12.96
C LEU A 398 2.47 -6.29 13.85
N GLN A 399 2.84 -6.78 15.05
CA GLN A 399 3.89 -6.16 15.86
C GLN A 399 5.23 -6.04 15.11
N GLY A 400 5.50 -6.89 14.12
CA GLY A 400 6.68 -6.82 13.25
C GLY A 400 6.70 -5.60 12.34
N LEU A 401 5.58 -4.89 12.19
CA LEU A 401 5.48 -3.63 11.45
C LEU A 401 5.85 -2.40 12.30
N ARG A 402 5.88 -2.54 13.63
CA ARG A 402 6.19 -1.43 14.55
C ARG A 402 7.64 -0.99 14.38
N ARG A 403 7.87 0.30 14.13
CA ARG A 403 9.21 0.88 14.06
C ARG A 403 9.57 1.51 15.41
N GLY A 404 10.67 1.03 16.01
CA GLY A 404 11.20 1.61 17.25
C GLY A 404 10.33 1.40 18.48
N LYS A 405 10.59 2.21 19.52
CA LYS A 405 9.82 2.18 20.78
C LYS A 405 8.57 3.06 20.66
N PRO A 406 7.45 2.68 21.29
CA PRO A 406 6.25 3.51 21.25
C PRO A 406 6.44 4.80 22.05
N GLY A 407 5.74 5.86 21.65
CA GLY A 407 5.33 6.93 22.56
C GLY A 407 4.46 6.33 23.66
N TYR A 408 4.67 6.73 24.91
CA TYR A 408 4.09 6.03 26.05
C TYR A 408 3.62 6.98 27.14
N TRP A 409 2.36 6.78 27.57
CA TRP A 409 1.72 7.55 28.63
C TRP A 409 1.03 6.58 29.59
N ASN A 410 1.20 6.80 30.89
CA ASN A 410 0.66 5.93 31.93
C ASN A 410 -0.10 6.72 32.97
N ASN A 411 -1.12 6.09 33.54
CA ASN A 411 -1.92 6.62 34.64
C ASN A 411 -2.38 8.06 34.34
N ILE A 412 -2.87 8.30 33.14
CA ILE A 412 -3.43 9.61 32.79
C ILE A 412 -4.70 9.77 33.61
N ASP A 413 -4.67 10.72 34.55
CA ASP A 413 -5.82 11.12 35.35
C ASP A 413 -6.77 11.97 34.49
N SER A 414 -7.99 11.49 34.29
CA SER A 414 -8.97 12.15 33.46
C SER A 414 -9.68 13.35 34.11
N ASN A 415 -9.22 13.81 35.27
CA ASN A 415 -9.66 15.09 35.87
C ASN A 415 -9.56 16.29 34.92
N ALA A 416 -8.58 16.30 34.00
CA ALA A 416 -8.45 17.35 32.99
C ALA A 416 -9.50 17.28 31.86
N LYS A 417 -10.26 16.16 31.76
CA LYS A 417 -11.30 15.84 30.76
C LYS A 417 -10.84 15.78 29.30
N LEU A 418 -9.77 16.47 28.93
CA LEU A 418 -9.17 16.48 27.60
C LEU A 418 -7.67 16.73 27.74
N GLY A 419 -6.85 15.98 27.01
CA GLY A 419 -5.41 16.21 26.98
C GLY A 419 -4.77 15.78 25.67
N LYS A 420 -3.74 16.54 25.26
CA LYS A 420 -2.93 16.26 24.08
C LYS A 420 -1.93 15.14 24.37
N LEU A 421 -1.84 14.14 23.49
CA LEU A 421 -0.82 13.09 23.54
C LEU A 421 0.42 13.51 22.73
N VAL A 422 0.24 13.71 21.42
CA VAL A 422 1.34 14.00 20.48
C VAL A 422 0.81 14.78 19.28
N ASP A 423 1.69 15.52 18.59
CA ASP A 423 1.48 16.00 17.23
C ASP A 423 2.04 14.96 16.25
N THR A 424 1.16 14.23 15.56
CA THR A 424 1.58 13.16 14.65
C THR A 424 2.17 13.78 13.39
N GLN A 425 3.26 13.21 12.88
CA GLN A 425 3.85 13.63 11.60
C GLN A 425 3.42 12.73 10.44
N THR A 426 2.57 11.73 10.73
CA THR A 426 2.18 10.70 9.78
C THR A 426 0.73 10.27 10.01
N ARG A 427 0.12 9.69 8.98
CA ARG A 427 -1.18 9.01 9.06
C ARG A 427 -1.05 7.50 9.20
N SER A 428 0.16 7.00 9.40
CA SER A 428 0.48 5.59 9.57
C SER A 428 0.90 5.35 11.01
N TRP A 429 -0.03 4.89 11.83
CA TRP A 429 0.22 4.61 13.24
C TRP A 429 -0.70 3.53 13.82
N GLU A 430 -0.23 2.89 14.89
CA GLU A 430 -1.00 2.01 15.76
C GLU A 430 -1.04 2.62 17.17
N LEU A 431 -2.23 2.74 17.75
CA LEU A 431 -2.45 3.10 19.14
C LEU A 431 -3.01 1.90 19.91
N GLU A 432 -2.43 1.61 21.08
CA GLU A 432 -2.92 0.60 22.01
C GLU A 432 -3.20 1.25 23.37
N ALA A 433 -4.39 1.03 23.93
CA ALA A 433 -4.77 1.61 25.23
C ALA A 433 -5.45 0.60 26.15
N THR A 434 -5.13 0.66 27.43
CA THR A 434 -5.86 -0.03 28.52
C THR A 434 -6.45 1.01 29.44
N ILE A 435 -7.76 0.98 29.61
CA ILE A 435 -8.52 2.03 30.28
C ILE A 435 -9.41 1.39 31.36
N LYS A 436 -9.25 1.83 32.60
CA LYS A 436 -10.21 1.58 33.66
C LYS A 436 -11.38 2.55 33.47
N VAL A 437 -12.58 2.01 33.26
CA VAL A 437 -13.77 2.78 32.89
C VAL A 437 -14.65 3.05 34.11
N SER A 438 -15.16 4.28 34.24
CA SER A 438 -16.30 4.58 35.10
C SER A 438 -17.63 4.35 34.37
N PRO A 439 -18.57 3.56 34.93
CA PRO A 439 -19.90 3.38 34.35
C PRO A 439 -20.74 4.67 34.22
N ASN A 440 -20.33 5.75 34.89
CA ASN A 440 -21.03 7.04 34.92
C ASN A 440 -20.54 8.04 33.84
N ASP A 441 -19.53 7.68 33.05
CA ASP A 441 -19.02 8.54 31.97
C ASP A 441 -19.86 8.44 30.71
N GLN A 442 -20.20 9.57 30.10
CA GLN A 442 -20.96 9.67 28.85
C GLN A 442 -20.14 9.19 27.64
N GLY A 443 -18.83 9.39 27.67
CA GLY A 443 -17.92 8.98 26.61
C GLY A 443 -16.47 9.10 27.02
N LEU A 444 -15.63 8.19 26.55
CA LEU A 444 -14.18 8.24 26.72
C LEU A 444 -13.46 7.68 25.50
N GLY A 445 -12.30 8.23 25.17
CA GLY A 445 -11.50 7.74 24.06
C GLY A 445 -10.50 8.76 23.52
N PHE A 446 -10.39 8.84 22.20
CA PHE A 446 -9.35 9.58 21.50
C PHE A 446 -9.91 10.47 20.40
N TRP A 447 -9.26 11.61 20.19
CA TRP A 447 -9.41 12.44 19.00
C TRP A 447 -8.22 12.26 18.07
N ILE A 448 -8.49 11.98 16.80
CA ILE A 448 -7.59 12.33 15.70
C ILE A 448 -7.84 13.80 15.39
N ARG A 449 -6.87 14.64 15.73
CA ARG A 449 -6.93 16.08 15.51
C ARG A 449 -6.63 16.38 14.04
N HIS A 450 -7.54 17.08 13.38
CA HIS A 450 -7.31 17.61 12.03
C HIS A 450 -6.93 19.11 12.07
N ASN A 451 -7.11 19.74 13.24
CA ASN A 451 -6.57 21.04 13.60
C ASN A 451 -6.22 21.10 15.10
N GLU A 452 -5.52 22.15 15.54
CA GLU A 452 -5.02 22.25 16.93
C GLU A 452 -6.11 22.22 18.01
N ASP A 453 -7.27 22.83 17.75
CA ASP A 453 -8.34 23.04 18.75
C ASP A 453 -9.45 21.99 18.71
N VAL A 454 -9.28 20.91 17.95
CA VAL A 454 -10.25 19.81 17.74
C VAL A 454 -11.63 20.23 17.22
N SER A 455 -11.79 21.46 16.76
CA SER A 455 -13.01 21.85 16.04
C SER A 455 -13.17 21.12 14.71
N GLN A 456 -12.05 20.61 14.16
CA GLN A 456 -12.01 19.59 13.12
C GLN A 456 -11.22 18.38 13.61
N GLY A 457 -11.82 17.20 13.45
CA GLY A 457 -11.23 15.97 13.91
C GLY A 457 -12.17 14.80 13.76
N THR A 458 -11.65 13.63 14.12
CA THR A 458 -12.40 12.38 14.19
C THR A 458 -12.30 11.84 15.60
N ALA A 459 -13.43 11.59 16.26
CA ALA A 459 -13.45 11.02 17.60
C ALA A 459 -13.66 9.51 17.53
N ILE A 460 -12.89 8.76 18.31
CA ILE A 460 -13.08 7.33 18.57
C ILE A 460 -13.39 7.20 20.05
N HIS A 461 -14.59 6.75 20.41
CA HIS A 461 -14.98 6.70 21.82
C HIS A 461 -15.89 5.54 22.18
N PHE A 462 -15.77 5.09 23.41
CA PHE A 462 -16.70 4.18 24.07
C PHE A 462 -17.64 4.98 24.97
N SER A 463 -18.94 4.67 24.89
CA SER A 463 -19.98 5.26 25.73
C SER A 463 -20.55 4.18 26.67
N PRO A 464 -20.16 4.17 27.96
CA PRO A 464 -20.62 3.21 28.97
C PRO A 464 -22.15 3.04 29.09
N GLN A 465 -22.94 4.11 29.06
CA GLN A 465 -24.39 4.01 29.27
C GLN A 465 -25.13 3.47 28.05
N SER A 466 -24.65 3.79 26.85
CA SER A 466 -25.26 3.29 25.61
C SER A 466 -24.64 1.98 25.14
N GLU A 467 -23.53 1.55 25.75
CA GLU A 467 -22.76 0.37 25.39
C GLU A 467 -22.41 0.37 23.90
N LYS A 468 -21.77 1.45 23.44
CA LYS A 468 -21.37 1.63 22.03
C LYS A 468 -19.95 2.14 21.89
N ILE A 469 -19.24 1.60 20.91
CA ILE A 469 -18.02 2.20 20.36
C ILE A 469 -18.40 2.94 19.08
N THR A 470 -17.98 4.20 18.98
CA THR A 470 -18.34 5.10 17.89
C THR A 470 -17.09 5.76 17.32
N VAL A 471 -17.04 5.82 15.99
CA VAL A 471 -16.15 6.71 15.23
C VAL A 471 -16.99 7.86 14.66
N ASP A 472 -16.90 9.03 15.28
CA ASP A 472 -17.58 10.25 14.83
C ASP A 472 -16.69 11.00 13.82
N ARG A 473 -17.13 11.02 12.57
CA ARG A 473 -16.46 11.64 11.43
C ARG A 473 -17.14 12.94 10.98
N SER A 474 -18.15 13.42 11.72
CA SER A 474 -18.97 14.57 11.34
C SER A 474 -18.16 15.85 11.13
N LYS A 475 -16.99 15.96 11.79
CA LYS A 475 -16.06 17.08 11.73
C LYS A 475 -14.75 16.76 11.00
N SER A 476 -14.70 15.66 10.24
CA SER A 476 -13.47 15.20 9.57
C SER A 476 -13.04 16.11 8.42
N ASN A 477 -13.99 16.66 7.65
CA ASN A 477 -13.75 17.55 6.51
C ASN A 477 -14.96 18.46 6.24
N HIS A 478 -14.78 19.48 5.39
CA HIS A 478 -15.85 20.41 4.99
C HIS A 478 -16.53 20.06 3.64
N GLU A 479 -16.15 18.96 3.00
CA GLU A 479 -16.63 18.62 1.65
C GLU A 479 -18.07 18.09 1.69
N ALA A 480 -19.02 18.79 1.06
CA ALA A 480 -20.44 18.46 1.15
C ALA A 480 -20.82 17.12 0.50
N ASP A 481 -20.02 16.62 -0.45
CA ASP A 481 -20.25 15.40 -1.20
C ASP A 481 -19.43 14.19 -0.69
N ILE A 482 -18.75 14.34 0.45
CA ILE A 482 -18.15 13.22 1.20
C ILE A 482 -19.05 12.88 2.38
N GLU A 483 -19.44 11.61 2.49
CA GLU A 483 -20.23 11.12 3.62
C GLU A 483 -19.41 11.11 4.91
N LYS A 484 -20.00 11.65 5.98
CA LYS A 484 -19.34 11.92 7.27
C LYS A 484 -20.14 11.39 8.46
N ASP A 485 -21.12 10.53 8.21
CA ASP A 485 -21.96 9.98 9.26
C ASP A 485 -21.11 9.15 10.23
N ALA A 486 -21.45 9.25 11.52
CA ALA A 486 -20.79 8.48 12.56
C ALA A 486 -21.06 6.98 12.34
N VAL A 487 -20.02 6.17 12.54
CA VAL A 487 -20.11 4.71 12.45
C VAL A 487 -20.01 4.17 13.86
N SER A 488 -20.91 3.27 14.26
CA SER A 488 -20.94 2.77 15.64
C SER A 488 -21.37 1.31 15.70
N GLY A 489 -20.92 0.61 16.73
CA GLY A 489 -21.31 -0.77 17.04
C GLY A 489 -21.55 -0.95 18.54
N PRO A 490 -22.51 -1.80 18.95
CA PRO A 490 -22.69 -2.12 20.36
C PRO A 490 -21.49 -2.89 20.91
N PHE A 491 -21.12 -2.58 22.14
CA PHE A 491 -20.03 -3.19 22.86
C PHE A 491 -20.27 -3.06 24.37
N THR A 492 -20.15 -4.15 25.12
CA THR A 492 -20.28 -4.14 26.59
C THR A 492 -19.01 -4.69 27.25
N LEU A 493 -18.77 -4.26 28.48
CA LEU A 493 -17.75 -4.77 29.37
C LEU A 493 -18.39 -5.73 30.39
N PHE A 494 -17.68 -6.79 30.73
CA PHE A 494 -18.18 -7.76 31.70
C PHE A 494 -17.78 -7.40 33.12
N TYR A 495 -18.71 -7.60 34.05
CA TYR A 495 -18.38 -7.78 35.46
C TYR A 495 -18.11 -9.27 35.71
N SER A 496 -17.05 -9.57 36.45
CA SER A 496 -16.70 -10.95 36.80
C SER A 496 -16.34 -11.07 38.27
N ASP A 497 -16.72 -12.19 38.88
CA ASP A 497 -16.28 -12.52 40.23
C ASP A 497 -14.80 -12.95 40.20
N ARG A 498 -13.95 -12.16 40.87
CA ARG A 498 -12.55 -12.46 41.10
C ARG A 498 -12.32 -12.53 42.60
N ASN A 499 -12.16 -13.75 43.10
CA ASN A 499 -11.88 -14.05 44.52
C ASN A 499 -12.92 -13.48 45.51
N GLY A 500 -14.21 -13.46 45.14
CA GLY A 500 -15.31 -12.99 45.99
C GLY A 500 -15.60 -11.49 45.87
N SER A 501 -14.94 -10.80 44.94
CA SER A 501 -15.24 -9.40 44.58
C SER A 501 -15.56 -9.28 43.11
N GLU A 502 -16.63 -8.57 42.80
CA GLU A 502 -17.01 -8.27 41.42
C GLU A 502 -16.09 -7.17 40.86
N GLU A 503 -15.41 -7.46 39.76
CA GLU A 503 -14.53 -6.54 39.06
C GLU A 503 -15.05 -6.26 37.65
N LEU A 504 -15.05 -4.98 37.25
CA LEU A 504 -15.34 -4.57 35.88
C LEU A 504 -14.10 -4.80 35.00
N GLU A 505 -14.32 -5.47 33.87
CA GLU A 505 -13.35 -5.61 32.79
C GLU A 505 -12.85 -4.23 32.32
N LYS A 506 -11.54 -4.11 32.13
CA LYS A 506 -10.94 -2.90 31.56
C LYS A 506 -11.21 -2.83 30.06
N LEU A 507 -11.42 -1.64 29.52
CA LEU A 507 -11.49 -1.44 28.08
C LEU A 507 -10.07 -1.51 27.52
N HIS A 508 -9.83 -2.44 26.59
CA HIS A 508 -8.59 -2.55 25.83
C HIS A 508 -8.88 -2.19 24.38
N LEU A 509 -8.27 -1.11 23.88
CA LEU A 509 -8.43 -0.62 22.52
C LEU A 509 -7.15 -0.82 21.73
N ARG A 510 -7.29 -1.26 20.47
CA ARG A 510 -6.25 -1.14 19.44
C ARG A 510 -6.82 -0.39 18.25
N ILE A 511 -6.15 0.68 17.83
CA ILE A 511 -6.60 1.58 16.77
C ILE A 511 -5.49 1.67 15.73
N PHE A 512 -5.83 1.39 14.47
CA PHE A 512 -4.90 1.45 13.34
C PHE A 512 -5.37 2.55 12.40
N SER A 513 -4.51 3.52 12.13
CA SER A 513 -4.73 4.53 11.10
C SER A 513 -3.68 4.38 10.02
N ASP A 514 -4.13 4.35 8.77
CA ASP A 514 -3.25 4.22 7.62
C ASP A 514 -3.81 4.89 6.36
N GLY A 515 -3.24 6.03 6.02
CA GLY A 515 -3.72 6.83 4.90
C GLY A 515 -5.13 7.36 5.14
N ASP A 516 -6.12 6.79 4.45
CA ASP A 516 -7.54 7.09 4.64
C ASP A 516 -8.26 6.05 5.52
N VAL A 517 -7.62 4.92 5.84
CA VAL A 517 -8.24 3.80 6.59
C VAL A 517 -8.10 4.01 8.10
N LEU A 518 -9.18 3.69 8.85
CA LEU A 518 -9.18 3.59 10.30
C LEU A 518 -9.86 2.28 10.74
N GLU A 519 -9.15 1.45 11.51
CA GLU A 519 -9.71 0.24 12.12
C GLU A 519 -9.60 0.30 13.65
N VAL A 520 -10.69 -0.04 14.35
CA VAL A 520 -10.81 -0.01 15.81
C VAL A 520 -11.18 -1.39 16.33
N PHE A 521 -10.39 -1.91 17.27
CA PHE A 521 -10.61 -3.19 17.92
C PHE A 521 -10.78 -3.00 19.43
N ALA A 522 -11.67 -3.78 20.05
CA ALA A 522 -11.86 -3.75 21.49
C ALA A 522 -11.95 -5.15 22.11
N ASN A 523 -11.15 -5.37 23.16
CA ASN A 523 -11.12 -6.56 24.01
C ASN A 523 -11.16 -7.90 23.25
N ASP A 524 -10.50 -7.96 22.09
CA ASP A 524 -10.42 -9.11 21.19
C ASP A 524 -11.78 -9.74 20.80
N ARG A 525 -12.87 -8.96 20.79
CA ARG A 525 -14.23 -9.42 20.43
C ARG A 525 -15.07 -8.37 19.68
N PHE A 526 -14.43 -7.31 19.21
CA PHE A 526 -15.09 -6.20 18.52
C PHE A 526 -14.13 -5.65 17.46
N ALA A 527 -14.67 -5.34 16.28
CA ALA A 527 -13.97 -4.64 15.22
C ALA A 527 -14.90 -3.64 14.50
N LEU A 528 -14.36 -2.49 14.12
CA LEU A 528 -15.05 -1.47 13.34
C LEU A 528 -14.05 -0.80 12.39
N SER A 529 -14.32 -0.88 11.09
CA SER A 529 -13.48 -0.27 10.04
C SER A 529 -14.20 0.87 9.34
N THR A 530 -13.52 1.97 9.04
CA THR A 530 -14.12 3.10 8.30
C THR A 530 -13.04 3.92 7.57
N MET A 531 -13.49 4.83 6.71
CA MET A 531 -12.63 5.78 5.99
C MET A 531 -12.71 7.17 6.63
N VAL A 532 -11.55 7.81 6.82
CA VAL A 532 -11.42 9.15 7.39
C VAL A 532 -10.71 10.08 6.41
N TYR A 533 -11.51 10.86 5.67
CA TYR A 533 -10.99 11.88 4.77
C TYR A 533 -10.85 13.21 5.49
N ALA A 534 -9.63 13.70 5.66
CA ALA A 534 -9.33 15.00 6.28
C ALA A 534 -9.09 16.11 5.23
N ASP A 535 -9.32 17.36 5.64
CA ASP A 535 -9.08 18.56 4.80
C ASP A 535 -7.60 18.86 4.54
N THR A 536 -6.77 18.61 5.55
CA THR A 536 -5.35 18.91 5.54
C THR A 536 -4.55 17.68 5.12
N ARG A 537 -3.36 17.89 4.53
CA ARG A 537 -2.44 16.78 4.26
C ARG A 537 -1.99 16.10 5.56
N ASP A 538 -1.83 16.90 6.61
CA ASP A 538 -1.33 16.45 7.90
C ASP A 538 -2.46 16.41 8.94
N CYS A 539 -2.66 15.27 9.60
CA CYS A 539 -3.37 15.24 10.88
C CYS A 539 -2.47 15.91 11.91
N THR A 540 -3.00 16.85 12.70
CA THR A 540 -2.21 17.63 13.65
C THR A 540 -1.93 16.87 14.95
N GLY A 541 -2.44 15.64 15.13
CA GLY A 541 -2.05 14.75 16.23
C GLY A 541 -3.16 14.01 16.94
N LEU A 542 -2.87 13.47 18.12
CA LEU A 542 -3.77 12.64 18.91
C LEU A 542 -4.00 13.21 20.31
N SER A 543 -5.26 13.26 20.76
CA SER A 543 -5.66 13.64 22.12
C SER A 543 -6.48 12.54 22.76
N TRP A 544 -6.47 12.45 24.09
CA TRP A 544 -7.42 11.65 24.88
C TRP A 544 -8.51 12.54 25.46
N PHE A 545 -9.69 11.99 25.72
CA PHE A 545 -10.77 12.72 26.39
C PHE A 545 -11.69 11.81 27.24
N VAL A 546 -12.37 12.43 28.20
CA VAL A 546 -13.45 11.84 29.01
C VAL A 546 -14.54 12.87 29.24
N GLU A 547 -15.78 12.48 28.97
CA GLU A 547 -16.98 13.28 29.16
C GLU A 547 -17.90 12.61 30.19
N GLY A 548 -18.36 13.36 31.20
CA GLY A 548 -19.30 12.84 32.20
C GLY A 548 -19.00 13.33 33.62
N GLN A 549 -19.81 12.85 34.57
CA GLN A 549 -19.64 13.13 36.01
C GLN A 549 -18.67 12.14 36.69
N GLY A 550 -18.36 11.00 36.05
CA GLY A 550 -17.40 10.00 36.53
C GLY A 550 -15.94 10.26 36.12
N ALA A 551 -15.64 11.41 35.52
CA ALA A 551 -14.34 11.68 34.91
C ALA A 551 -13.14 11.60 35.87
N SER A 552 -13.35 11.64 37.19
CA SER A 552 -12.29 11.44 38.19
C SER A 552 -11.99 9.96 38.51
N GLU A 553 -12.82 9.01 38.04
CA GLU A 553 -12.70 7.57 38.31
C GLU A 553 -12.16 6.76 37.11
N THR A 554 -12.30 7.31 35.90
CA THR A 554 -11.67 6.75 34.69
C THR A 554 -10.17 6.99 34.73
N VAL A 555 -9.40 5.99 34.29
CA VAL A 555 -7.93 6.08 34.23
C VAL A 555 -7.44 5.41 32.97
N PHE A 556 -6.70 6.14 32.13
CA PHE A 556 -5.93 5.53 31.05
C PHE A 556 -4.65 4.95 31.67
N GLU A 557 -4.71 3.69 32.06
CA GLU A 557 -3.61 3.02 32.76
C GLU A 557 -2.36 2.95 31.88
N SER A 558 -2.54 2.67 30.58
CA SER A 558 -1.48 2.74 29.60
C SER A 558 -2.01 3.15 28.23
N VAL A 559 -1.30 4.05 27.55
CA VAL A 559 -1.48 4.40 26.14
C VAL A 559 -0.12 4.27 25.46
N LYS A 560 -0.05 3.46 24.40
CA LYS A 560 1.14 3.26 23.56
C LYS A 560 0.81 3.69 22.14
N LEU A 561 1.74 4.37 21.49
CA LEU A 561 1.61 4.80 20.10
C LEU A 561 2.87 4.45 19.32
N TRP A 562 2.71 3.73 18.22
CA TRP A 562 3.77 3.51 17.23
C TRP A 562 3.44 4.33 15.98
N GLU A 563 4.29 5.31 15.66
CA GLU A 563 4.20 6.10 14.43
C GLU A 563 5.12 5.52 13.35
N ASN A 564 4.79 5.80 12.09
CA ASN A 564 5.57 5.42 10.92
C ASN A 564 5.74 3.90 10.81
N MET A 565 4.63 3.16 10.82
CA MET A 565 4.63 1.71 10.64
C MET A 565 5.36 1.32 9.35
N LYS A 566 5.93 0.12 9.31
CA LYS A 566 6.69 -0.38 8.15
C LYS A 566 5.79 -0.47 6.91
N GLU A 567 6.29 0.03 5.79
CA GLU A 567 5.67 -0.16 4.47
C GLU A 567 5.67 -1.65 4.09
N VAL A 568 4.51 -2.15 3.65
CA VAL A 568 4.31 -3.59 3.46
C VAL A 568 4.26 -4.04 2.02
N VAL A 569 4.07 -3.17 1.04
CA VAL A 569 3.98 -3.60 -0.36
C VAL A 569 5.31 -3.40 -1.07
N GLU A 570 5.95 -4.50 -1.43
CA GLU A 570 7.07 -4.54 -2.36
C GLU A 570 6.51 -4.67 -3.79
N VAL A 571 6.83 -3.75 -4.68
CA VAL A 571 6.39 -3.87 -6.08
C VAL A 571 7.39 -4.76 -6.81
N ASP A 572 6.96 -5.95 -7.26
CA ASP A 572 7.83 -6.89 -7.97
C ASP A 572 8.22 -6.38 -9.37
N GLU A 573 9.50 -6.57 -9.71
CA GLU A 573 10.10 -6.36 -11.03
C GLU A 573 9.47 -7.28 -12.10
N PRO A 574 9.30 -6.84 -13.37
CA PRO A 574 8.82 -7.70 -14.44
C PRO A 574 9.88 -8.74 -14.86
N VAL A 575 9.50 -10.02 -14.82
CA VAL A 575 10.21 -11.09 -15.54
C VAL A 575 10.09 -10.83 -17.04
N VAL A 576 11.23 -10.62 -17.70
CA VAL A 576 11.32 -10.46 -19.16
C VAL A 576 11.04 -11.81 -19.81
N TYR A 577 9.80 -12.03 -20.24
CA TYR A 577 9.49 -13.00 -21.31
C TYR A 577 9.16 -12.23 -22.58
N GLU A 578 9.85 -12.57 -23.66
CA GLU A 578 9.72 -12.01 -25.00
C GLU A 578 8.23 -12.00 -25.43
N ARG A 579 7.60 -10.83 -25.39
CA ARG A 579 6.30 -10.61 -26.02
C ARG A 579 6.49 -10.79 -27.53
N THR A 580 5.93 -11.88 -28.05
CA THR A 580 5.58 -11.98 -29.47
C THR A 580 4.59 -10.86 -29.76
N LEU A 581 5.07 -9.84 -30.47
CA LEU A 581 4.29 -8.68 -30.87
C LEU A 581 3.15 -9.11 -31.81
N TYR A 582 1.92 -8.95 -31.36
CA TYR A 582 0.83 -8.70 -32.29
C TYR A 582 1.08 -7.36 -32.98
N ARG A 583 1.40 -7.43 -34.28
CA ARG A 583 1.53 -6.29 -35.18
C ARG A 583 0.23 -5.49 -35.19
N THR A 584 0.29 -4.28 -34.65
CA THR A 584 -0.46 -3.15 -35.21
C THR A 584 0.55 -2.06 -35.52
N ASP A 585 0.80 -1.85 -36.81
CA ASP A 585 1.68 -0.81 -37.34
C ASP A 585 1.22 0.59 -36.89
N ARG A 586 1.83 1.11 -35.81
CA ARG A 586 2.01 2.55 -35.65
C ARG A 586 3.49 2.82 -35.88
N HIS A 587 3.79 3.60 -36.91
CA HIS A 587 5.14 4.06 -37.21
C HIS A 587 5.70 4.81 -35.98
N ILE A 588 6.62 4.19 -35.24
CA ILE A 588 7.39 4.88 -34.19
C ILE A 588 8.38 5.80 -34.91
N ILE A 589 8.14 7.11 -34.87
CA ILE A 589 9.09 8.09 -35.36
C ILE A 589 10.28 8.10 -34.39
N MET A 590 11.42 7.60 -34.84
CA MET A 590 12.67 7.60 -34.07
C MET A 590 13.14 9.05 -33.85
N LYS A 591 13.17 9.51 -32.59
CA LYS A 591 13.64 10.86 -32.24
C LYS A 591 15.16 10.98 -32.41
N VAL A 592 15.63 12.15 -32.83
CA VAL A 592 17.06 12.51 -32.92
C VAL A 592 17.44 13.34 -31.70
N VAL A 593 18.42 12.87 -30.93
CA VAL A 593 18.90 13.50 -29.70
C VAL A 593 20.34 13.96 -29.91
N ALA A 594 20.63 15.22 -29.59
CA ALA A 594 21.96 15.79 -29.65
C ALA A 594 22.45 16.23 -28.27
N VAL A 595 23.71 15.94 -27.93
CA VAL A 595 24.31 16.23 -26.61
C VAL A 595 25.47 17.21 -26.77
N ALA A 596 25.27 18.45 -26.30
CA ALA A 596 26.33 19.44 -26.11
C ALA A 596 27.19 19.07 -24.90
N GLY A 597 28.51 19.09 -25.06
CA GLY A 597 29.42 18.51 -24.07
C GLY A 597 29.51 16.98 -24.14
N GLY A 598 28.98 16.33 -25.18
CA GLY A 598 28.96 14.86 -25.35
C GLY A 598 30.32 14.16 -25.46
N THR A 599 31.43 14.89 -25.33
CA THR A 599 32.80 14.33 -25.24
C THR A 599 33.49 14.66 -23.90
N GLY A 600 32.79 15.30 -22.97
CA GLY A 600 33.24 15.57 -21.60
C GLY A 600 32.56 14.63 -20.61
N SER A 601 32.82 14.78 -19.31
CA SER A 601 32.42 13.83 -18.25
C SER A 601 30.96 13.38 -18.30
N VAL A 602 30.03 14.16 -17.75
CA VAL A 602 28.60 13.82 -17.70
C VAL A 602 28.01 13.61 -19.10
N GLY A 603 28.40 14.46 -20.07
CA GLY A 603 27.88 14.39 -21.44
C GLY A 603 28.24 13.10 -22.17
N SER A 604 29.44 12.56 -21.99
CA SER A 604 29.83 11.27 -22.58
C SER A 604 29.06 10.11 -21.95
N THR A 605 28.82 10.13 -20.64
CA THR A 605 27.97 9.11 -19.98
C THR A 605 26.53 9.15 -20.48
N ILE A 606 25.97 10.34 -20.75
CA ILE A 606 24.63 10.49 -21.37
C ILE A 606 24.61 9.94 -22.79
N VAL A 607 25.65 10.21 -23.58
CA VAL A 607 25.80 9.64 -24.93
C VAL A 607 25.85 8.11 -24.87
N ASP A 608 26.63 7.54 -23.95
CA ASP A 608 26.72 6.09 -23.73
C ASP A 608 25.34 5.50 -23.38
N GLY A 609 24.61 6.11 -22.43
CA GLY A 609 23.28 5.65 -22.02
C GLY A 609 22.23 5.74 -23.13
N LEU A 610 22.26 6.81 -23.95
CA LEU A 610 21.37 6.94 -25.12
C LEU A 610 21.68 5.90 -26.20
N VAL A 611 22.96 5.61 -26.44
CA VAL A 611 23.41 4.58 -27.38
C VAL A 611 23.02 3.18 -26.90
N GLU A 612 23.23 2.88 -25.61
CA GLU A 612 22.85 1.62 -25.00
C GLU A 612 21.34 1.39 -25.09
N TYR A 613 20.54 2.44 -24.87
CA TYR A 613 19.08 2.36 -24.98
C TYR A 613 18.57 2.08 -26.40
N GLY A 614 19.31 2.52 -27.43
CA GLY A 614 19.11 2.09 -28.82
C GLY A 614 17.84 2.59 -29.52
N LYS A 615 17.02 3.45 -28.89
CA LYS A 615 15.77 3.98 -29.49
C LYS A 615 15.90 5.36 -30.13
N HIS A 616 17.05 6.01 -30.02
CA HIS A 616 17.28 7.35 -30.55
C HIS A 616 18.45 7.36 -31.51
N LYS A 617 18.39 8.27 -32.49
CA LYS A 617 19.58 8.63 -33.27
C LYS A 617 20.38 9.65 -32.47
N VAL A 618 21.61 9.30 -32.10
CA VAL A 618 22.42 10.09 -31.16
C VAL A 618 23.51 10.89 -31.89
N TYR A 619 23.60 12.18 -31.57
CA TYR A 619 24.68 13.07 -31.98
C TYR A 619 25.40 13.67 -30.77
N ALA A 620 26.73 13.66 -30.78
CA ALA A 620 27.55 14.44 -29.85
C ALA A 620 28.04 15.73 -30.55
N LEU A 621 27.81 16.89 -29.94
CA LEU A 621 28.28 18.17 -30.47
C LEU A 621 29.76 18.36 -30.14
N SER A 622 30.56 18.76 -31.13
CA SER A 622 32.00 18.98 -30.97
C SER A 622 32.46 20.26 -31.65
N ARG A 623 33.46 20.94 -31.08
CA ARG A 623 34.13 22.08 -31.74
C ARG A 623 35.00 21.66 -32.93
N LYS A 624 35.38 20.39 -32.97
CA LYS A 624 36.25 19.81 -34.02
C LYS A 624 35.46 18.82 -34.86
N GLU A 625 35.86 18.69 -36.11
CA GLU A 625 35.34 17.63 -36.97
C GLU A 625 35.83 16.27 -36.45
N ARG A 626 34.92 15.29 -36.38
CA ARG A 626 35.20 13.95 -35.87
C ARG A 626 34.47 12.92 -36.73
N PRO A 627 35.12 11.79 -37.09
CA PRO A 627 34.42 10.69 -37.74
C PRO A 627 33.43 10.03 -36.75
N PRO A 628 32.34 9.39 -37.23
CA PRO A 628 31.45 8.60 -36.38
C PRO A 628 32.21 7.51 -35.61
N GLN A 629 31.78 7.24 -34.38
CA GLN A 629 32.37 6.21 -33.53
C GLN A 629 31.26 5.29 -32.99
N GLY A 630 31.23 4.05 -33.46
CA GLY A 630 30.15 3.12 -33.13
C GLY A 630 28.78 3.66 -33.59
N ALA A 631 27.83 3.76 -32.67
CA ALA A 631 26.51 4.32 -32.91
C ALA A 631 26.43 5.86 -32.73
N VAL A 632 27.53 6.51 -32.31
CA VAL A 632 27.60 7.96 -32.08
C VAL A 632 28.02 8.69 -33.34
N ASN A 633 27.21 9.67 -33.74
CA ASN A 633 27.57 10.62 -34.79
C ASN A 633 28.06 11.94 -34.16
N TYR A 634 28.88 12.70 -34.87
CA TYR A 634 29.37 14.00 -34.39
C TYR A 634 28.87 15.15 -35.24
N LEU A 635 28.40 16.22 -34.59
CA LEU A 635 28.08 17.49 -35.24
C LEU A 635 29.12 18.53 -34.88
N LYS A 636 29.84 19.03 -35.88
CA LYS A 636 30.76 20.15 -35.70
C LYS A 636 29.93 21.43 -35.49
N VAL A 637 30.13 22.08 -34.36
CA VAL A 637 29.46 23.35 -34.03
C VAL A 637 30.46 24.37 -33.49
N ASP A 638 30.17 25.63 -33.77
CA ASP A 638 30.79 26.77 -33.09
C ASP A 638 29.82 27.28 -32.03
N TYR A 639 30.18 27.15 -30.75
CA TYR A 639 29.29 27.53 -29.64
C TYR A 639 29.11 29.06 -29.53
N ASP A 640 29.90 29.85 -30.26
CA ASP A 640 29.82 31.31 -30.30
C ASP A 640 28.93 31.83 -31.45
N ASP A 641 28.46 30.96 -32.35
CA ASP A 641 27.59 31.31 -33.49
C ASP A 641 26.24 30.54 -33.46
N PRO A 642 25.19 31.09 -32.82
CA PRO A 642 23.86 30.48 -32.78
C PRO A 642 23.28 30.16 -34.16
N SER A 643 23.63 30.92 -35.20
CA SER A 643 23.10 30.71 -36.55
C SER A 643 23.74 29.49 -37.22
N ALA A 644 25.04 29.28 -37.00
CA ALA A 644 25.74 28.08 -37.43
C ALA A 644 25.22 26.83 -36.68
N ILE A 645 24.98 26.94 -35.37
CA ILE A 645 24.39 25.85 -34.57
C ILE A 645 23.00 25.49 -35.11
N THR A 646 22.13 26.50 -35.35
CA THR A 646 20.77 26.28 -35.88
C THR A 646 20.80 25.45 -37.16
N LYS A 647 21.64 25.84 -38.13
CA LYS A 647 21.80 25.11 -39.40
C LYS A 647 22.28 23.67 -39.19
N ALA A 648 23.18 23.45 -38.23
CA ALA A 648 23.69 22.11 -37.92
C ALA A 648 22.61 21.22 -37.28
N LEU A 649 21.77 21.77 -36.40
CA LEU A 649 20.65 21.06 -35.78
C LEU A 649 19.60 20.66 -36.83
N GLU A 650 19.19 21.60 -37.70
CA GLU A 650 18.21 21.35 -38.75
C GLU A 650 18.71 20.34 -39.79
N ALA A 651 19.98 20.47 -40.22
CA ALA A 651 20.58 19.53 -41.17
C ALA A 651 20.63 18.09 -40.62
N ALA A 652 20.73 17.93 -39.30
CA ALA A 652 20.72 16.64 -38.63
C ALA A 652 19.31 16.19 -38.17
N GLY A 653 18.30 17.06 -38.28
CA GLY A 653 16.93 16.82 -37.83
C GLY A 653 16.79 16.64 -36.33
N VAL A 654 17.56 17.39 -35.53
CA VAL A 654 17.60 17.23 -34.06
C VAL A 654 16.27 17.63 -33.42
N ASN A 655 15.62 16.70 -32.73
CA ASN A 655 14.37 16.97 -32.00
C ASN A 655 14.62 17.43 -30.57
N ILE A 656 15.65 16.87 -29.92
CA ILE A 656 15.95 17.11 -28.51
C ILE A 656 17.42 17.50 -28.37
N LEU A 657 17.69 18.61 -27.70
CA LEU A 657 19.05 19.09 -27.39
C LEU A 657 19.32 19.01 -25.88
N ILE A 658 20.34 18.24 -25.48
CA ILE A 658 20.80 18.14 -24.09
C ILE A 658 22.06 18.98 -23.93
N CYS A 659 22.07 19.91 -22.97
CA CYS A 659 23.28 20.62 -22.56
C CYS A 659 23.93 19.91 -21.38
N ALA A 660 25.16 19.42 -21.54
CA ALA A 660 25.98 18.84 -20.49
C ALA A 660 27.39 19.50 -20.45
N ILE A 661 27.45 20.78 -20.84
CA ILE A 661 28.67 21.60 -20.74
C ILE A 661 28.83 22.01 -19.27
N SER A 662 30.01 21.83 -18.68
CA SER A 662 30.28 22.36 -17.33
C SER A 662 30.19 23.89 -17.31
N VAL A 663 29.15 24.44 -16.69
CA VAL A 663 28.84 25.88 -16.69
C VAL A 663 29.45 26.56 -15.46
N VAL A 664 30.78 26.63 -15.44
CA VAL A 664 31.56 27.21 -14.33
C VAL A 664 32.22 28.56 -14.67
N SER A 665 31.97 29.09 -15.88
CA SER A 665 32.52 30.38 -16.33
C SER A 665 31.49 31.20 -17.12
N PRO A 666 31.68 32.53 -17.24
CA PRO A 666 30.83 33.37 -18.09
C PRO A 666 30.76 32.89 -19.55
N GLU A 667 31.87 32.42 -20.11
CA GLU A 667 31.96 31.92 -21.48
C GLU A 667 31.17 30.62 -21.66
N ALA A 668 31.25 29.69 -20.68
CA ALA A 668 30.47 28.46 -20.70
C ALA A 668 28.96 28.74 -20.56
N ASN A 669 28.59 29.70 -19.72
CA ASN A 669 27.20 30.15 -19.59
C ASN A 669 26.69 30.80 -20.88
N GLN A 670 27.52 31.63 -21.52
CA GLN A 670 27.19 32.21 -22.81
C GLN A 670 27.01 31.14 -23.89
N ALA A 671 27.84 30.10 -23.91
CA ALA A 671 27.69 28.97 -24.81
C ALA A 671 26.35 28.23 -24.60
N GLN A 672 25.91 28.01 -23.35
CA GLN A 672 24.59 27.42 -23.06
C GLN A 672 23.45 28.31 -23.56
N LYS A 673 23.51 29.63 -23.34
CA LYS A 673 22.50 30.57 -23.87
C LYS A 673 22.45 30.58 -25.39
N ASN A 674 23.61 30.50 -26.05
CA ASN A 674 23.71 30.40 -27.50
C ASN A 674 23.05 29.10 -28.02
N LEU A 675 23.18 27.99 -27.29
CA LEU A 675 22.49 26.72 -27.61
C LEU A 675 20.96 26.84 -27.46
N ILE A 676 20.48 27.50 -26.40
CA ILE A 676 19.04 27.76 -26.20
C ILE A 676 18.48 28.58 -27.36
N GLN A 677 19.17 29.67 -27.73
CA GLN A 677 18.75 30.52 -28.84
C GLN A 677 18.79 29.79 -30.19
N ALA A 678 19.77 28.91 -30.41
CA ALA A 678 19.84 28.10 -31.62
C ALA A 678 18.76 27.03 -31.67
N ALA A 679 18.40 26.43 -30.53
CA ALA A 679 17.30 25.47 -30.42
C ALA A 679 15.95 26.12 -30.74
N GLU A 680 15.67 27.30 -30.19
CA GLU A 680 14.40 28.02 -30.47
C GLU A 680 14.31 28.46 -31.94
N ARG A 681 15.44 28.81 -32.58
CA ARG A 681 15.47 29.18 -34.01
C ARG A 681 15.34 27.96 -34.95
N SER A 682 15.63 26.76 -34.47
CA SER A 682 15.60 25.53 -35.27
C SER A 682 14.17 25.11 -35.51
N SER A 683 13.81 24.87 -36.77
CA SER A 683 12.50 24.34 -37.15
C SER A 683 12.26 22.88 -36.75
N THR A 684 13.29 22.19 -36.22
CA THR A 684 13.24 20.76 -35.87
C THR A 684 13.35 20.49 -34.37
N THR A 685 13.89 21.43 -33.60
CA THR A 685 14.16 21.24 -32.17
C THR A 685 12.93 21.62 -31.36
N GLU A 686 12.46 20.70 -30.52
CA GLU A 686 11.24 20.88 -29.73
C GLU A 686 11.53 20.95 -28.22
N ARG A 687 12.64 20.33 -27.80
CA ARG A 687 12.95 20.14 -26.38
C ARG A 687 14.39 20.41 -26.01
N PHE A 688 14.58 20.90 -24.78
CA PHE A 688 15.89 21.27 -24.26
C PHE A 688 16.12 20.77 -22.82
N VAL A 689 17.27 20.15 -22.56
CA VAL A 689 17.69 19.81 -21.18
C VAL A 689 18.78 20.78 -20.75
N ILE A 690 18.55 21.49 -19.65
CA ILE A 690 19.51 22.43 -19.04
C ILE A 690 20.68 21.64 -18.45
N SER A 691 21.89 22.22 -18.49
CA SER A 691 23.03 21.64 -17.80
C SER A 691 22.90 21.80 -16.28
N SER A 692 22.24 20.82 -15.66
CA SER A 692 22.07 20.64 -14.22
C SER A 692 22.03 19.12 -13.99
N PHE A 693 23.01 18.57 -13.27
CA PHE A 693 23.16 17.12 -13.03
C PHE A 693 23.71 16.86 -11.62
N ASP A 694 23.12 17.55 -10.66
CA ASP A 694 23.59 17.69 -9.27
C ASP A 694 22.40 17.97 -8.33
N MET A 695 22.57 18.88 -7.37
CA MET A 695 21.52 19.30 -6.43
C MET A 695 20.42 20.13 -7.10
N LEU A 696 19.23 20.13 -6.49
CA LEU A 696 18.15 21.01 -6.95
C LEU A 696 18.40 22.45 -6.48
N HIS A 697 19.04 23.25 -7.32
CA HIS A 697 19.28 24.66 -7.04
C HIS A 697 17.99 25.47 -6.87
N VAL A 698 17.95 26.26 -5.80
CA VAL A 698 16.95 27.32 -5.54
C VAL A 698 17.62 28.70 -5.63
N LYS A 699 16.84 29.78 -5.85
CA LYS A 699 17.42 31.11 -6.10
C LYS A 699 18.22 31.63 -4.90
N GLU A 700 17.87 31.20 -3.70
CA GLU A 700 18.56 31.52 -2.45
C GLU A 700 20.00 31.00 -2.44
N ASP A 701 20.31 29.95 -3.22
CA ASP A 701 21.66 29.39 -3.28
C ASP A 701 22.65 30.29 -4.07
N ILE A 702 22.17 31.34 -4.75
CA ILE A 702 23.02 32.34 -5.43
C ILE A 702 23.88 33.10 -4.42
N GLU A 703 23.35 33.37 -3.23
CA GLU A 703 24.10 34.04 -2.16
C GLU A 703 25.23 33.16 -1.60
N LEU A 704 25.04 31.84 -1.63
CA LEU A 704 26.01 30.86 -1.16
C LEU A 704 27.05 30.53 -2.24
N SER A 705 26.61 30.36 -3.48
CA SER A 705 27.46 30.05 -4.63
C SER A 705 27.07 30.94 -5.81
N PRO A 706 27.89 31.96 -6.14
CA PRO A 706 27.63 32.84 -7.28
C PRO A 706 27.54 32.12 -8.63
N LEU A 707 28.06 30.90 -8.75
CA LEU A 707 27.96 30.09 -9.96
C LEU A 707 26.52 29.62 -10.22
N THR A 708 25.72 29.44 -9.16
CA THR A 708 24.29 29.07 -9.25
C THR A 708 23.48 30.03 -10.13
N ARG A 709 23.90 31.29 -10.24
CA ARG A 709 23.24 32.28 -11.09
C ARG A 709 23.14 31.82 -12.55
N TYR A 710 24.11 31.06 -13.05
CA TYR A 710 24.13 30.61 -14.43
C TYR A 710 23.01 29.61 -14.75
N THR A 711 22.63 28.77 -13.79
CA THR A 711 21.47 27.88 -13.91
C THR A 711 20.18 28.68 -14.09
N PHE A 712 19.98 29.72 -13.27
CA PHE A 712 18.79 30.56 -13.35
C PHE A 712 18.78 31.48 -14.57
N GLU A 713 19.93 32.00 -15.00
CA GLU A 713 20.01 32.76 -16.25
C GLU A 713 19.67 31.91 -17.48
N ALA A 714 19.93 30.59 -17.45
CA ALA A 714 19.51 29.67 -18.50
C ALA A 714 18.01 29.34 -18.44
N ILE A 715 17.45 29.17 -17.23
CA ILE A 715 16.00 29.01 -17.02
C ILE A 715 15.26 30.26 -17.54
N ASP A 716 15.70 31.45 -17.11
CA ASP A 716 15.11 32.72 -17.54
C ASP A 716 15.18 32.91 -19.06
N GLU A 717 16.21 32.36 -19.73
CA GLU A 717 16.31 32.39 -21.20
C GLU A 717 15.34 31.40 -21.86
N LEU A 718 15.20 30.18 -21.32
CA LEU A 718 14.26 29.16 -21.82
C LEU A 718 12.79 29.55 -21.62
N GLU A 719 12.45 30.23 -20.53
CA GLU A 719 11.10 30.75 -20.27
C GLU A 719 10.63 31.77 -21.32
N LYS A 720 11.56 32.34 -22.12
CA LYS A 720 11.25 33.24 -23.25
C LYS A 720 11.00 32.49 -24.57
N THR A 721 11.15 31.16 -24.59
CA THR A 721 11.09 30.32 -25.80
C THR A 721 9.81 29.47 -25.83
N ASN A 722 9.56 28.80 -26.97
CA ASN A 722 8.47 27.82 -27.09
C ASN A 722 8.94 26.38 -26.82
N LEU A 723 10.22 26.19 -26.46
CA LEU A 723 10.79 24.89 -26.19
C LEU A 723 10.20 24.30 -24.90
N THR A 724 9.86 23.01 -24.94
CA THR A 724 9.62 22.26 -23.71
C THR A 724 10.96 21.95 -23.06
N PHE A 725 11.16 22.31 -21.80
CA PHE A 725 12.46 22.12 -21.15
C PHE A 725 12.36 21.49 -19.77
N THR A 726 13.49 20.93 -19.33
CA THR A 726 13.63 20.37 -17.99
C THR A 726 15.06 20.56 -17.48
N ARG A 727 15.24 20.53 -16.16
CA ARG A 727 16.53 20.39 -15.50
C ARG A 727 16.56 19.11 -14.68
N ILE A 728 17.69 18.43 -14.67
CA ILE A 728 17.86 17.18 -13.92
C ILE A 728 18.39 17.50 -12.53
N ALA A 729 17.83 16.83 -11.52
CA ALA A 729 18.27 16.93 -10.13
C ALA A 729 18.46 15.53 -9.58
N ASN A 730 19.70 15.17 -9.21
CA ASN A 730 20.06 13.80 -8.85
C ASN A 730 20.97 13.69 -7.61
N GLY A 731 21.33 14.79 -6.97
CA GLY A 731 22.20 14.78 -5.80
C GLY A 731 23.65 14.44 -6.15
N TRP A 732 24.24 13.47 -5.47
CA TRP A 732 25.65 13.09 -5.59
C TRP A 732 25.89 11.93 -6.55
N PHE A 733 27.02 11.98 -7.27
CA PHE A 733 27.52 10.81 -7.99
C PHE A 733 28.31 9.87 -7.08
N LEU A 734 27.93 8.60 -7.05
CA LEU A 734 28.62 7.54 -6.30
C LEU A 734 29.96 7.15 -6.90
N ASP A 735 30.18 7.44 -8.18
CA ASP A 735 31.39 7.13 -8.92
C ASP A 735 32.66 7.62 -8.20
N TYR A 736 32.58 8.81 -7.57
CA TYR A 736 33.70 9.40 -6.82
C TYR A 736 34.21 8.51 -5.69
N TYR A 737 33.34 7.72 -5.06
CA TYR A 737 33.71 6.80 -3.99
C TYR A 737 34.19 5.44 -4.50
N GLY A 738 34.10 5.17 -5.80
CA GLY A 738 34.68 4.00 -6.43
C GLY A 738 36.01 4.27 -7.16
N MET A 739 36.31 5.52 -7.48
CA MET A 739 37.55 5.89 -8.19
C MET A 739 38.81 5.61 -7.36
N PRO A 740 39.95 5.21 -7.96
CA PRO A 740 40.18 5.07 -9.40
C PRO A 740 39.78 3.67 -9.95
N HIS A 741 39.14 2.85 -9.13
CA HIS A 741 38.88 1.44 -9.45
C HIS A 741 37.49 1.18 -10.06
N TRP A 742 36.61 2.17 -10.01
CA TRP A 742 35.32 2.18 -10.67
C TRP A 742 35.42 2.84 -12.04
N LYS A 743 35.00 2.11 -13.07
CA LYS A 743 35.03 2.60 -14.45
C LYS A 743 33.88 3.59 -14.68
N CYS A 744 34.22 4.85 -14.94
CA CYS A 744 33.26 5.90 -15.30
C CYS A 744 33.93 6.95 -16.19
N ASN A 745 33.14 7.87 -16.75
CA ASN A 745 33.65 8.97 -17.56
C ASN A 745 33.89 10.26 -16.75
N LEU A 746 33.61 10.25 -15.44
CA LEU A 746 33.82 11.41 -14.57
C LEU A 746 35.31 11.62 -14.27
N GLU A 747 35.71 12.89 -14.10
CA GLU A 747 37.05 13.22 -13.61
C GLU A 747 37.15 12.96 -12.10
N PRO A 748 38.30 12.49 -11.58
CA PRO A 748 38.48 12.26 -10.15
C PRO A 748 38.23 13.48 -9.29
N TRP A 749 37.42 13.30 -8.23
CA TRP A 749 37.13 14.35 -7.26
C TRP A 749 36.92 13.75 -5.87
N ILE A 750 37.65 14.27 -4.88
CA ILE A 750 37.51 13.91 -3.47
C ILE A 750 36.63 14.98 -2.81
N ASN A 751 35.46 14.58 -2.31
CA ASN A 751 34.50 15.47 -1.67
C ASN A 751 34.30 15.14 -0.18
N ILE A 752 33.50 14.14 0.19
CA ILE A 752 33.16 13.79 1.57
C ILE A 752 34.13 12.74 2.13
N ILE A 753 34.47 11.73 1.32
CA ILE A 753 35.22 10.55 1.73
C ILE A 753 36.45 10.41 0.83
N ASN A 754 37.62 10.24 1.45
CA ASN A 754 38.81 9.77 0.77
C ASN A 754 39.00 8.28 1.05
N MET A 755 38.64 7.46 0.06
CA MET A 755 38.69 6.00 0.16
C MET A 755 40.11 5.42 0.21
N GLU A 756 41.10 6.14 -0.35
CA GLU A 756 42.50 5.72 -0.37
C GLU A 756 43.17 6.00 0.97
N SER A 757 43.06 7.25 1.45
CA SER A 757 43.63 7.70 2.71
C SER A 757 42.77 7.39 3.94
N LYS A 758 41.57 6.81 3.73
CA LYS A 758 40.66 6.34 4.78
C LYS A 758 40.26 7.41 5.79
N TRP A 759 39.89 8.58 5.29
CA TRP A 759 39.31 9.66 6.11
C TRP A 759 37.99 10.15 5.50
N ALA A 760 37.15 10.76 6.34
CA ALA A 760 35.90 11.40 5.90
C ALA A 760 35.65 12.71 6.66
N VAL A 761 35.04 13.68 5.98
CA VAL A 761 34.50 14.91 6.61
C VAL A 761 32.98 14.89 6.50
N ILE A 762 32.33 14.74 7.64
CA ILE A 762 30.87 14.68 7.76
C ILE A 762 30.34 16.09 8.09
N PRO A 763 29.37 16.62 7.33
CA PRO A 763 28.79 17.92 7.63
C PRO A 763 27.72 17.85 8.73
N ALA A 764 27.61 18.93 9.52
CA ALA A 764 26.64 19.10 10.60
C ALA A 764 26.80 18.04 11.70
N ASP A 765 25.82 17.15 11.87
CA ASP A 765 25.82 16.05 12.84
C ASP A 765 25.89 14.66 12.17
N GLY A 766 26.00 14.62 10.83
CA GLY A 766 26.06 13.39 10.05
C GLY A 766 24.75 12.69 9.75
N ASN A 767 23.64 13.08 10.38
CA ASN A 767 22.32 12.48 10.17
C ASN A 767 21.57 13.08 8.98
N ILE A 768 22.06 14.20 8.43
CA ILE A 768 21.46 14.84 7.26
C ILE A 768 21.55 13.90 6.06
N GLN A 769 20.40 13.64 5.44
CA GLN A 769 20.28 12.74 4.29
C GLN A 769 20.66 13.45 2.98
N ALA A 770 21.18 12.70 2.02
CA ALA A 770 21.38 13.12 0.64
C ALA A 770 21.01 12.00 -0.34
N SER A 771 20.79 12.37 -1.61
CA SER A 771 20.52 11.44 -2.71
C SER A 771 21.82 11.06 -3.43
N PHE A 772 21.97 9.78 -3.76
CA PHE A 772 23.17 9.21 -4.36
C PHE A 772 22.81 8.27 -5.52
N LEU A 773 23.43 8.45 -6.68
CA LEU A 773 23.34 7.53 -7.82
C LEU A 773 24.64 7.45 -8.61
N THR A 774 24.83 6.45 -9.46
CA THR A 774 25.97 6.46 -10.38
C THR A 774 25.67 7.27 -11.64
N SER A 775 26.70 7.84 -12.27
CA SER A 775 26.56 8.58 -13.51
C SER A 775 25.95 7.74 -14.64
N GLN A 776 26.18 6.42 -14.63
CA GLN A 776 25.59 5.45 -15.55
C GLN A 776 24.10 5.22 -15.26
N ASP A 777 23.69 5.16 -13.98
CA ASP A 777 22.27 5.07 -13.63
C ASP A 777 21.53 6.33 -14.09
N MET A 778 22.13 7.50 -13.84
CA MET A 778 21.62 8.79 -14.31
C MET A 778 21.39 8.78 -15.82
N SER A 779 22.37 8.33 -16.62
CA SER A 779 22.23 8.32 -18.08
C SER A 779 21.14 7.38 -18.57
N ARG A 780 20.92 6.25 -17.88
CA ARG A 780 19.81 5.33 -18.17
C ARG A 780 18.45 6.03 -17.94
N PHE A 781 18.28 6.76 -16.86
CA PHE A 781 17.06 7.55 -16.63
C PHE A 781 16.89 8.67 -17.67
N VAL A 782 17.96 9.38 -18.02
CA VAL A 782 17.93 10.44 -19.04
C VAL A 782 17.54 9.88 -20.41
N ALA A 783 18.03 8.69 -20.78
CA ALA A 783 17.64 8.05 -22.02
C ALA A 783 16.13 7.76 -22.07
N ARG A 784 15.54 7.32 -20.95
CA ARG A 784 14.09 7.05 -20.85
C ARG A 784 13.25 8.32 -20.82
N LEU A 785 13.75 9.39 -20.20
CA LEU A 785 13.11 10.71 -20.20
C LEU A 785 12.85 11.22 -21.64
N MET A 786 13.72 10.90 -22.61
CA MET A 786 13.56 11.34 -24.01
C MET A 786 12.30 10.78 -24.70
N ASP A 787 11.77 9.66 -24.22
CA ASP A 787 10.57 9.02 -24.76
C ASP A 787 9.28 9.60 -24.20
N LEU A 788 9.31 10.25 -23.04
CA LEU A 788 8.10 10.76 -22.40
C LEU A 788 7.36 11.75 -23.30
N GLU A 789 6.03 11.63 -23.37
CA GLU A 789 5.22 12.57 -24.15
C GLU A 789 5.21 13.97 -23.52
N LYS A 790 5.24 14.04 -22.18
CA LYS A 790 5.26 15.30 -21.41
C LYS A 790 6.49 15.37 -20.53
N TRP A 791 7.10 16.55 -20.46
CA TRP A 791 8.20 16.84 -19.54
C TRP A 791 7.74 17.82 -18.46
N GLU A 792 8.15 17.52 -17.23
CA GLU A 792 8.09 18.48 -16.13
C GLU A 792 9.30 19.43 -16.24
N THR A 793 9.19 20.64 -15.68
CA THR A 793 10.32 21.58 -15.64
C THR A 793 11.48 21.10 -14.78
N ILE A 794 11.23 20.12 -13.90
CA ILE A 794 12.23 19.44 -13.08
C ILE A 794 12.06 17.93 -13.28
N SER A 795 13.13 17.25 -13.70
CA SER A 795 13.20 15.79 -13.80
C SER A 795 14.13 15.27 -12.71
N ALA A 796 13.57 14.93 -11.55
CA ALA A 796 14.34 14.51 -10.39
C ALA A 796 14.66 12.99 -10.41
N ILE A 797 15.80 12.58 -9.87
CA ILE A 797 16.20 11.18 -9.69
C ILE A 797 16.68 11.02 -8.24
N ARG A 798 15.95 10.30 -7.39
CA ARG A 798 16.30 10.19 -5.96
C ARG A 798 17.25 9.03 -5.67
N ALA A 799 17.01 7.88 -6.30
CA ALA A 799 17.85 6.68 -6.18
C ALA A 799 18.12 6.31 -4.71
N ASN A 800 19.40 6.29 -4.28
CA ASN A 800 19.77 5.90 -2.91
C ASN A 800 19.71 7.11 -1.96
N THR A 801 18.89 7.05 -0.91
CA THR A 801 18.82 8.09 0.13
C THR A 801 19.52 7.60 1.40
N LEU A 802 20.59 8.27 1.80
CA LEU A 802 21.41 7.89 2.96
C LEU A 802 21.88 9.11 3.73
N SER A 803 22.14 8.94 5.02
CA SER A 803 22.92 9.89 5.81
C SER A 803 24.41 9.82 5.46
N PHE A 804 25.16 10.85 5.79
CA PHE A 804 26.62 10.83 5.60
C PHE A 804 27.31 9.81 6.52
N GLU A 805 26.75 9.52 7.69
CA GLU A 805 27.23 8.41 8.54
C GLU A 805 27.02 7.05 7.88
N GLU A 806 25.87 6.81 7.25
CA GLU A 806 25.59 5.56 6.53
C GLU A 806 26.52 5.39 5.32
N LEU A 807 26.83 6.48 4.61
CA LEU A 807 27.80 6.48 3.52
C LEU A 807 29.22 6.12 4.01
N VAL A 808 29.66 6.68 5.14
CA VAL A 808 30.94 6.32 5.76
C VAL A 808 30.94 4.87 6.23
N ALA A 809 29.86 4.39 6.82
CA ALA A 809 29.73 2.99 7.23
C ALA A 809 29.85 2.03 6.03
N ALA A 810 29.28 2.39 4.87
CA ALA A 810 29.45 1.63 3.63
C ALA A 810 30.92 1.62 3.16
N ALA A 811 31.60 2.77 3.23
CA ALA A 811 33.02 2.89 2.88
C ALA A 811 33.92 2.04 3.79
N GLU A 812 33.71 2.11 5.11
CA GLU A 812 34.44 1.31 6.10
C GLU A 812 34.22 -0.18 5.90
N LYS A 813 32.97 -0.58 5.60
CA LYS A 813 32.62 -1.97 5.28
C LYS A 813 33.35 -2.45 4.03
N ALA A 814 33.35 -1.65 2.97
CA ALA A 814 34.03 -1.98 1.72
C ALA A 814 35.55 -2.10 1.89
N ARG A 815 36.17 -1.22 2.69
CA ARG A 815 37.61 -1.25 2.99
C ARG A 815 38.00 -2.24 4.09
N GLY A 816 37.05 -2.77 4.85
CA GLY A 816 37.30 -3.66 5.98
C GLY A 816 38.04 -3.00 7.16
N THR A 817 37.98 -1.67 7.28
CA THR A 817 38.64 -0.91 8.35
C THR A 817 37.89 0.39 8.65
N LYS A 818 38.03 0.88 9.88
CA LYS A 818 37.51 2.19 10.30
C LYS A 818 38.28 3.34 9.65
N PHE A 819 37.58 4.44 9.42
CA PHE A 819 38.10 5.68 8.81
C PHE A 819 38.34 6.73 9.90
N ASP A 820 39.27 7.65 9.64
CA ASP A 820 39.42 8.86 10.44
C ASP A 820 38.33 9.86 10.06
N VAL A 821 37.31 10.00 10.92
CA VAL A 821 36.12 10.81 10.65
C VAL A 821 36.19 12.12 11.42
N ALA A 822 36.11 13.24 10.70
CA ALA A 822 35.88 14.56 11.28
C ALA A 822 34.44 14.99 11.05
N VAL A 823 33.80 15.52 12.09
CA VAL A 823 32.46 16.10 12.01
C VAL A 823 32.59 17.62 12.08
N ASP A 824 32.23 18.30 11.00
CA ASP A 824 32.35 19.75 10.90
C ASP A 824 31.00 20.44 11.07
N SER A 825 30.91 21.31 12.09
CA SER A 825 29.69 22.06 12.35
C SER A 825 29.35 23.02 11.20
N LEU A 826 28.06 23.31 11.03
CA LEU A 826 27.59 24.27 10.04
C LEU A 826 28.25 25.65 10.20
N GLU A 827 28.55 26.06 11.44
CA GLU A 827 29.25 27.32 11.73
C GLU A 827 30.69 27.32 11.20
N LYS A 828 31.43 26.22 11.41
CA LYS A 828 32.79 26.05 10.89
C LYS A 828 32.78 26.08 9.37
N LEU A 829 31.90 25.30 8.75
CA LEU A 829 31.79 25.22 7.29
C LEU A 829 31.40 26.57 6.68
N LYS A 830 30.47 27.30 7.31
CA LYS A 830 30.07 28.65 6.89
C LYS A 830 31.21 29.68 7.02
N SER A 831 32.19 29.45 7.90
CA SER A 831 33.39 30.30 8.03
C SER A 831 34.44 30.08 6.92
N GLY A 832 34.20 29.14 6.00
CA GLY A 832 35.14 28.77 4.94
C GLY A 832 36.27 27.85 5.41
N LYS A 833 36.06 27.14 6.53
CA LYS A 833 37.02 26.20 7.12
C LYS A 833 36.50 24.78 7.09
N ILE A 834 37.40 23.82 6.85
CA ILE A 834 37.07 22.39 6.79
C ILE A 834 38.20 21.53 7.37
N SER A 835 37.84 20.41 8.00
CA SER A 835 38.77 19.39 8.49
C SER A 835 39.51 18.72 7.34
N PHE A 836 40.74 18.26 7.61
CA PHE A 836 41.62 17.61 6.62
C PHE A 836 41.91 18.44 5.37
N PHE A 837 41.74 19.77 5.38
CA PHE A 837 41.93 20.61 4.19
C PHE A 837 43.26 20.37 3.45
N PRO A 838 44.43 20.24 4.11
CA PRO A 838 45.68 19.96 3.41
C PRO A 838 45.69 18.65 2.59
N ASP A 839 44.76 17.73 2.86
CA ASP A 839 44.62 16.44 2.19
C ASP A 839 43.62 16.47 1.02
N TYR A 840 42.93 17.60 0.79
CA TYR A 840 42.08 17.80 -0.37
C TYR A 840 42.93 18.19 -1.61
N PRO A 841 42.56 17.73 -2.81
CA PRO A 841 43.25 18.13 -4.03
C PRO A 841 42.98 19.61 -4.33
N SER A 842 44.00 20.32 -4.82
CA SER A 842 43.79 21.68 -5.31
C SER A 842 42.88 21.68 -6.54
N ILE A 843 41.92 22.60 -6.57
CA ILE A 843 40.95 22.78 -7.66
C ILE A 843 41.19 24.08 -8.43
N GLY A 844 42.33 24.73 -8.21
CA GLY A 844 42.76 25.91 -8.97
C GLY A 844 42.22 27.24 -8.46
N HIS A 845 41.65 27.32 -7.25
CA HIS A 845 41.29 28.58 -6.58
C HIS A 845 42.39 29.11 -5.63
N GLY A 846 43.51 28.41 -5.50
CA GLY A 846 44.62 28.83 -4.65
C GLY A 846 44.20 28.88 -3.17
N ASP A 847 44.37 30.02 -2.51
CA ASP A 847 43.93 30.22 -1.11
C ASP A 847 42.41 30.05 -0.91
N GLY A 848 41.62 30.05 -1.99
CA GLY A 848 40.17 29.85 -1.97
C GLY A 848 39.71 28.38 -1.98
N ASP A 849 40.61 27.41 -2.17
CA ASP A 849 40.25 25.99 -2.26
C ASP A 849 39.57 25.49 -0.96
N GLU A 850 40.01 25.94 0.22
CA GLU A 850 39.42 25.53 1.52
C GLU A 850 37.97 26.01 1.65
N ALA A 851 37.76 27.28 1.33
CA ALA A 851 36.44 27.90 1.40
C ALA A 851 35.47 27.23 0.41
N PHE A 852 35.95 26.77 -0.73
CA PHE A 852 35.14 26.05 -1.70
C PHE A 852 34.66 24.69 -1.15
N PHE A 853 35.55 23.87 -0.60
CA PHE A 853 35.15 22.58 0.00
C PHE A 853 34.25 22.78 1.21
N ALA A 854 34.52 23.78 2.04
CA ALA A 854 33.68 24.14 3.18
C ALA A 854 32.27 24.55 2.75
N MET A 855 32.13 25.32 1.65
CA MET A 855 30.82 25.69 1.07
C MET A 855 30.03 24.46 0.60
N ILE A 856 30.66 23.53 -0.12
CA ILE A 856 30.00 22.32 -0.62
C ILE A 856 29.49 21.46 0.54
N HIS A 857 30.31 21.28 1.59
CA HIS A 857 29.91 20.57 2.81
C HIS A 857 28.83 21.33 3.59
N TYR A 858 28.86 22.67 3.60
CA TYR A 858 27.80 23.47 4.20
C TYR A 858 26.46 23.22 3.51
N GLN A 859 26.43 23.26 2.16
CA GLN A 859 25.23 22.95 1.38
C GLN A 859 24.71 21.53 1.63
N ALA A 860 25.61 20.55 1.73
CA ALA A 860 25.28 19.19 2.14
C ALA A 860 24.66 19.14 3.55
N GLY A 861 25.26 19.84 4.52
CA GLY A 861 24.79 19.88 5.91
C GLY A 861 23.46 20.61 6.12
N ILE A 862 23.01 21.43 5.17
CA ILE A 862 21.66 22.00 5.17
C ILE A 862 20.67 21.24 4.26
N GLY A 863 21.05 20.04 3.82
CA GLY A 863 20.16 19.11 3.10
C GLY A 863 19.96 19.41 1.61
N ARG A 864 20.79 20.25 0.98
CA ARG A 864 20.59 20.66 -0.43
C ARG A 864 20.76 19.55 -1.46
N TYR A 865 21.51 18.51 -1.12
CA TYR A 865 21.75 17.36 -2.01
C TYR A 865 20.71 16.24 -1.85
N LEU A 866 19.70 16.44 -1.01
CA LEU A 866 18.55 15.55 -0.94
C LEU A 866 17.53 15.95 -2.00
N VAL A 867 17.14 15.02 -2.86
CA VAL A 867 15.98 15.21 -3.73
C VAL A 867 14.71 15.20 -2.86
N PRO A 868 13.92 16.28 -2.84
CA PRO A 868 12.73 16.39 -1.99
C PRO A 868 11.74 15.23 -2.17
N ARG A 869 11.11 14.79 -1.07
CA ARG A 869 10.21 13.62 -1.07
C ARG A 869 8.90 13.86 -1.82
N ASP A 870 8.49 15.12 -1.92
CA ASP A 870 7.27 15.59 -2.57
C ASP A 870 7.41 15.82 -4.08
N LEU A 871 8.62 15.76 -4.63
CA LEU A 871 8.85 15.81 -6.06
C LEU A 871 8.72 14.40 -6.68
N PRO A 872 7.85 14.21 -7.68
CA PRO A 872 7.82 12.98 -8.48
C PRO A 872 9.17 12.76 -9.15
N THR A 873 9.68 11.53 -9.09
CA THR A 873 11.02 11.21 -9.62
C THR A 873 10.94 10.34 -10.88
N LEU A 874 12.04 10.26 -11.62
CA LEU A 874 12.16 9.34 -12.75
C LEU A 874 12.32 7.89 -12.28
N ASP A 875 12.89 7.67 -11.10
CA ASP A 875 12.92 6.35 -10.46
C ASP A 875 11.51 5.87 -10.06
N ASP A 876 10.59 6.76 -9.69
CA ASP A 876 9.16 6.39 -9.52
C ASP A 876 8.48 6.02 -10.85
N LYS A 877 8.96 6.58 -11.98
CA LYS A 877 8.36 6.40 -13.32
C LYS A 877 8.93 5.21 -14.08
N PHE A 878 10.20 4.88 -13.86
CA PHE A 878 10.95 3.86 -14.59
C PHE A 878 11.50 2.81 -13.63
N LEU A 879 10.58 2.12 -12.95
CA LEU A 879 10.88 1.15 -11.88
C LEU A 879 11.74 -0.03 -12.36
N GLU A 880 11.73 -0.34 -13.66
CA GLU A 880 12.57 -1.36 -14.28
C GLU A 880 14.06 -0.99 -14.35
N LEU A 881 14.43 0.28 -14.13
CA LEU A 881 15.83 0.69 -14.10
C LEU A 881 16.42 0.46 -12.71
N LYS A 882 17.08 -0.68 -12.54
CA LYS A 882 17.83 -0.98 -11.32
C LYS A 882 18.96 0.04 -11.09
N VAL A 883 18.92 0.70 -9.94
CA VAL A 883 19.98 1.61 -9.45
C VAL A 883 21.08 0.84 -8.72
N THR A 884 22.32 1.29 -8.90
CA THR A 884 23.49 0.71 -8.24
C THR A 884 23.60 1.29 -6.84
N THR A 885 23.77 0.44 -5.83
CA THR A 885 23.85 0.87 -4.43
C THR A 885 25.26 1.38 -4.09
N PRO A 886 25.41 2.23 -3.05
CA PRO A 886 26.72 2.74 -2.63
C PRO A 886 27.68 1.63 -2.20
N LEU A 887 27.16 0.62 -1.50
CA LEU A 887 27.97 -0.52 -1.08
C LEU A 887 28.45 -1.35 -2.29
N GLU A 888 27.62 -1.56 -3.32
CA GLU A 888 28.04 -2.27 -4.54
C GLU A 888 29.17 -1.52 -5.26
N VAL A 889 29.07 -0.19 -5.39
CA VAL A 889 30.13 0.64 -5.98
C VAL A 889 31.42 0.53 -5.16
N MET A 890 31.32 0.77 -3.84
CA MET A 890 32.50 0.78 -2.97
C MET A 890 33.13 -0.61 -2.82
N GLU A 891 32.36 -1.69 -2.65
CA GLU A 891 32.91 -3.05 -2.55
C GLU A 891 33.54 -3.50 -3.86
N SER A 892 32.89 -3.29 -5.00
CA SER A 892 33.46 -3.69 -6.30
C SER A 892 34.77 -2.94 -6.62
N ALA A 893 34.86 -1.67 -6.20
CA ALA A 893 36.04 -0.85 -6.40
C ALA A 893 37.18 -1.17 -5.41
N TRP A 894 36.87 -1.34 -4.13
CA TRP A 894 37.84 -1.22 -3.05
C TRP A 894 38.03 -2.46 -2.17
N LYS A 895 37.19 -3.49 -2.30
CA LYS A 895 37.30 -4.69 -1.48
C LYS A 895 38.67 -5.36 -1.65
N GLY A 896 39.37 -5.54 -0.53
CA GLY A 896 40.69 -6.16 -0.48
C GLY A 896 41.86 -5.27 -0.93
N LYS A 897 41.64 -3.96 -1.09
CA LYS A 897 42.66 -2.97 -1.42
C LYS A 897 43.04 -2.10 -0.23
#